data_AF-A0AAE9F2B9-F1
#
_entry.id   AF-A0AAE9F2B9-F1
#
_cell.length_a   1.000
_cell.length_b   1.000
_cell.length_c   1.000
_cell.angle_alpha   90.00
_cell.angle_beta   90.00
_cell.angle_gamma   90.00
#
_symmetry.space_group_name_H-M   'P 1'
#
loop_
_entity.id
_entity.type
_entity.pdbx_description
1 polymer ?
#
loop_
_entity_poly.entity_id
_entity_poly.type
_entity_poly.pdbx_seq_one_letter_code
_entity_poly.pdbx_strand_id
1 'polypeptide(L)'
;MRPLFRKMLMLIHFVLDVSITICSLGFYAPGWHFNLDDIFKTFHFAHYSYWASPLDYVVLCLLRQVSLLIAIILIRRGKSKKLRSWMLIYDILGILGYIVAVVKLLAFDETGTMMSYPGIYMSTGSAVFLTFSLPIAIRYALLIKETEEVGYERLQRSTPSASTSSECNTENEEEDDAVTREEKEKRLPLSKHFWQIMKLCGKQWKWFTAAYSLLLINCILNLVQPALYSQMMSTAIQMKSFDVLKTACVDLAIVQFSAATCNTVRYICMQYAERLTARNIRVGLFKAILHQDISFFDENKTGQLMSRITHDSESISNSLPAYIETATRNLVMVFGSAPIMLYCSWQLSIGTFITFPIALLVTNYYGSIVEKLSEQENDATAASNETVEEVVSGIRTVRSFAAEKMEYMRYTRNTDAWFKISIKTVVLATFYNYFFATMWNIKDLVVYLYGGYLTLQGRMAPEALLTYAFYHWRLHAALNEFSSLFSDVMKTIGSSRKVIHIMNRIPELDYEVGSENPDVVGNIIFENVEFAYPTRKTANILNGISLSIEPGKTVALVGPSGNGKSTLVSLLQLFYSPQSGRILLDGTPIQQIDHRHYHTKIALVAQEPTLFSGTIRENILYGIEDGTDDDMMRVSEMANVHEFVSKMEKGYDTTCGEKGVQMSGGQKQRIAIARALIRNPRVLILDEATSALDAESESMVQEALNRCAKERTVIVIAHRLSTVRRADRIAVIEKGSVTEMGTHDDLMKNRDGLYFKLVQKQLGTRIDEEEEKPIVV
;
A
#
# COMPACT_ATOMS: atom_id res chain seq x y z
N MET A 1 36.78 12.17 -4.32
CA MET A 1 37.90 11.84 -3.39
C MET A 1 38.58 10.58 -3.90
N ARG A 2 39.88 10.66 -4.24
CA ARG A 2 40.57 9.70 -5.12
C ARG A 2 40.60 8.25 -4.54
N PRO A 3 40.53 7.19 -5.38
CA PRO A 3 40.68 5.79 -4.98
C PRO A 3 42.01 5.49 -4.26
N LEU A 4 43.01 6.37 -4.43
CA LEU A 4 44.28 6.35 -3.71
C LEU A 4 44.09 6.53 -2.19
N PHE A 5 43.18 7.41 -1.76
CA PHE A 5 42.91 7.67 -0.33
C PHE A 5 42.30 6.45 0.36
N ARG A 6 41.41 5.72 -0.33
CA ARG A 6 40.79 4.47 0.15
C ARG A 6 41.83 3.35 0.34
N LYS A 7 42.75 3.22 -0.63
CA LYS A 7 43.87 2.27 -0.55
C LYS A 7 44.82 2.60 0.59
N MET A 8 45.11 3.90 0.78
CA MET A 8 45.97 4.39 1.86
C MET A 8 45.36 4.17 3.24
N LEU A 9 44.06 4.41 3.41
CA LEU A 9 43.36 4.21 4.68
C LEU A 9 43.37 2.75 5.15
N MET A 10 43.13 1.79 4.25
CA MET A 10 43.20 0.36 4.61
C MET A 10 44.63 -0.11 4.87
N LEU A 11 45.63 0.45 4.18
CA LEU A 11 47.03 0.12 4.44
C LEU A 11 47.45 0.65 5.82
N ILE A 12 47.05 1.88 6.18
CA ILE A 12 47.27 2.46 7.51
C ILE A 12 46.60 1.59 8.58
N HIS A 13 45.36 1.15 8.32
CA HIS A 13 44.63 0.25 9.23
C HIS A 13 45.32 -1.10 9.40
N PHE A 14 45.81 -1.70 8.33
CA PHE A 14 46.57 -2.96 8.38
C PHE A 14 47.84 -2.83 9.24
N VAL A 15 48.61 -1.77 8.99
CA VAL A 15 49.85 -1.49 9.74
C VAL A 15 49.54 -1.26 11.21
N LEU A 16 48.48 -0.52 11.52
CA LEU A 16 48.02 -0.26 12.88
C LEU A 16 47.53 -1.54 13.59
N ASP A 17 46.76 -2.41 12.93
CA ASP A 17 46.29 -3.70 13.46
C ASP A 17 47.48 -4.63 13.80
N VAL A 18 48.44 -4.78 12.88
CA VAL A 18 49.65 -5.57 13.09
C VAL A 18 50.49 -5.01 14.23
N SER A 19 50.69 -3.70 14.27
CA SER A 19 51.56 -3.04 15.26
C SER A 19 50.99 -3.13 16.67
N ILE A 20 49.69 -2.93 16.83
CA ILE A 20 49.01 -3.04 18.13
C ILE A 20 48.97 -4.51 18.59
N THR A 21 48.76 -5.46 17.68
CA THR A 21 48.79 -6.89 18.02
C THR A 21 50.17 -7.32 18.53
N ILE A 22 51.25 -6.95 17.82
CA ILE A 22 52.63 -7.25 18.24
C ILE A 22 52.97 -6.58 19.57
N CYS A 23 52.54 -5.32 19.76
CA CYS A 23 52.74 -4.60 21.01
C CYS A 23 52.03 -5.30 22.18
N SER A 24 50.79 -5.76 22.00
CA SER A 24 50.05 -6.49 23.05
C SER A 24 50.72 -7.81 23.47
N LEU A 25 51.45 -8.47 22.56
CA LEU A 25 52.15 -9.73 22.83
C LEU A 25 53.48 -9.54 23.57
N GLY A 26 54.20 -8.45 23.30
CA GLY A 26 55.46 -8.16 24.00
C GLY A 26 55.31 -7.78 25.48
N PHE A 27 54.08 -7.53 25.93
CA PHE A 27 53.73 -7.24 27.34
C PHE A 27 53.03 -8.43 28.03
N TYR A 28 53.12 -9.64 27.46
CA TYR A 28 52.49 -10.86 28.00
C TYR A 28 53.38 -11.55 29.07
N ALA A 29 53.97 -10.75 29.97
CA ALA A 29 54.84 -11.19 31.08
C ALA A 29 54.50 -10.41 32.37
N PRO A 30 54.89 -10.91 33.56
CA PRO A 30 54.70 -10.18 34.82
C PRO A 30 55.50 -8.86 34.83
N GLY A 31 54.82 -7.73 34.89
CA GLY A 31 55.40 -6.38 34.97
C GLY A 31 55.35 -5.61 33.63
N TRP A 32 55.53 -4.29 33.70
CA TRP A 32 55.51 -3.38 32.54
C TRP A 32 56.84 -3.36 31.77
N HIS A 33 57.33 -4.53 31.38
CA HIS A 33 58.59 -4.66 30.65
C HIS A 33 58.31 -5.36 29.32
N PHE A 34 58.73 -4.74 28.22
CA PHE A 34 58.57 -5.31 26.88
C PHE A 34 59.66 -6.36 26.65
N ASN A 35 59.28 -7.61 26.39
CA ASN A 35 60.22 -8.70 26.19
C ASN A 35 59.99 -9.40 24.83
N LEU A 36 61.02 -9.41 23.98
CA LEU A 36 60.95 -10.03 22.65
C LEU A 36 60.91 -11.56 22.72
N ASP A 37 61.52 -12.15 23.75
CA ASP A 37 61.56 -13.61 23.90
C ASP A 37 60.18 -14.21 24.19
N ASP A 38 59.27 -13.46 24.81
CA ASP A 38 57.93 -13.93 25.15
C ASP A 38 57.01 -13.98 23.92
N ILE A 39 57.30 -13.19 22.88
CA ILE A 39 56.66 -13.31 21.56
C ILE A 39 57.06 -14.63 20.90
N PHE A 40 58.33 -15.04 20.98
CA PHE A 40 58.79 -16.30 20.38
C PHE A 40 58.33 -17.53 21.17
N LYS A 41 58.26 -17.46 22.50
CA LYS A 41 57.69 -18.53 23.34
C LYS A 41 56.22 -18.80 23.04
N THR A 42 55.46 -17.79 22.60
CA THR A 42 54.04 -17.92 22.24
C THR A 42 53.81 -18.90 21.06
N PHE A 43 54.82 -19.15 20.22
CA PHE A 43 54.75 -20.08 19.09
C PHE A 43 55.18 -21.52 19.43
N HIS A 44 55.57 -21.80 20.67
CA HIS A 44 55.87 -23.17 21.12
C HIS A 44 54.59 -23.87 21.62
N PHE A 45 54.05 -24.76 20.79
CA PHE A 45 52.79 -25.50 21.02
C PHE A 45 52.84 -26.55 22.17
N ALA A 46 53.99 -26.80 22.78
CA ALA A 46 54.19 -27.92 23.70
C ALA A 46 53.48 -27.79 25.07
N HIS A 47 53.08 -26.58 25.48
CA HIS A 47 52.38 -26.32 26.75
C HIS A 47 51.19 -25.37 26.56
N TYR A 48 50.24 -25.75 25.70
CA TYR A 48 49.02 -24.98 25.50
C TYR A 48 48.02 -25.20 26.65
N SER A 49 47.59 -24.12 27.30
CA SER A 49 46.39 -24.08 28.13
C SER A 49 45.51 -22.92 27.67
N TYR A 50 44.20 -23.17 27.52
CA TYR A 50 43.23 -22.18 27.05
C TYR A 50 43.24 -20.92 27.92
N TRP A 51 43.42 -21.10 29.23
CA TRP A 51 43.37 -20.03 30.22
C TRP A 51 44.64 -19.19 30.30
N ALA A 52 45.84 -19.77 30.19
CA ALA A 52 47.08 -18.99 30.36
C ALA A 52 47.77 -18.62 29.03
N SER A 53 47.46 -19.30 27.93
CA SER A 53 48.14 -19.08 26.65
C SER A 53 47.46 -17.98 25.81
N PRO A 54 48.22 -17.04 25.21
CA PRO A 54 47.69 -16.07 24.25
C PRO A 54 47.42 -16.65 22.85
N LEU A 55 47.75 -17.93 22.62
CA LEU A 55 47.79 -18.53 21.27
C LEU A 55 46.45 -18.43 20.51
N ASP A 56 45.30 -18.61 21.15
CA ASP A 56 43.99 -18.50 20.48
C ASP A 56 43.69 -17.10 19.96
N TYR A 57 44.06 -16.08 20.75
CA TYR A 57 43.90 -14.68 20.39
C TYR A 57 44.84 -14.35 19.23
N VAL A 58 46.08 -14.84 19.25
CA VAL A 58 47.05 -14.69 18.17
C VAL A 58 46.55 -15.32 16.87
N VAL A 59 46.00 -16.53 16.92
CA VAL A 59 45.47 -17.22 15.74
C VAL A 59 44.30 -16.44 15.14
N LEU A 60 43.38 -15.94 15.96
CA LEU A 60 42.25 -15.12 15.48
C LEU A 60 42.70 -13.77 14.90
N CYS A 61 43.69 -13.13 15.52
CA CYS A 61 44.31 -11.91 14.99
C CYS A 61 45.02 -12.16 13.66
N LEU A 62 45.74 -13.27 13.51
CA LEU A 62 46.38 -13.64 12.24
C LEU A 62 45.36 -13.91 11.15
N LEU A 63 44.29 -14.66 11.43
CA LEU A 63 43.20 -14.89 10.48
C LEU A 63 42.51 -13.56 10.07
N ARG A 64 42.31 -12.65 11.04
CA ARG A 64 41.78 -11.31 10.79
C ARG A 64 42.71 -10.48 9.89
N GLN A 65 44.02 -10.48 10.16
CA GLN A 65 45.03 -9.76 9.37
C GLN A 65 45.14 -10.33 7.94
N VAL A 66 45.08 -11.66 7.78
CA VAL A 66 45.04 -12.32 6.47
C VAL A 66 43.76 -11.94 5.71
N SER A 67 42.60 -11.92 6.38
CA SER A 67 41.35 -11.47 5.78
C SER A 67 41.43 -10.02 5.28
N LEU A 68 42.05 -9.14 6.07
CA LEU A 68 42.26 -7.75 5.69
C LEU A 68 43.24 -7.61 4.49
N LEU A 69 44.28 -8.43 4.44
CA LEU A 69 45.21 -8.49 3.31
C LEU A 69 44.49 -8.92 2.02
N ILE A 70 43.58 -9.89 2.10
CA ILE A 70 42.73 -10.30 0.98
C ILE A 70 41.80 -9.16 0.57
N ALA A 71 41.23 -8.40 1.52
CA ALA A 71 40.42 -7.22 1.21
C ALA A 71 41.23 -6.12 0.47
N ILE A 72 42.48 -5.88 0.87
CA ILE A 72 43.42 -4.98 0.17
C ILE A 72 43.67 -5.47 -1.28
N ILE A 73 43.87 -6.77 -1.47
CA ILE A 73 44.06 -7.38 -2.81
C ILE A 73 42.79 -7.24 -3.67
N LEU A 74 41.60 -7.44 -3.09
CA LEU A 74 40.32 -7.29 -3.78
C LEU A 74 40.07 -5.84 -4.22
N ILE A 75 40.45 -4.86 -3.39
CA ILE A 75 40.40 -3.44 -3.76
C ILE A 75 41.39 -3.11 -4.87
N ARG A 76 42.61 -3.67 -4.84
CA ARG A 76 43.59 -3.47 -5.92
C ARG A 76 43.09 -4.04 -7.26
N ARG A 77 42.29 -5.11 -7.23
CA ARG A 77 41.68 -5.76 -8.40
C ARG A 77 40.33 -5.17 -8.82
N GLY A 78 39.82 -4.14 -8.15
CA GLY A 78 38.56 -3.46 -8.53
C GLY A 78 37.28 -4.29 -8.35
N LYS A 79 37.30 -5.36 -7.54
CA LYS A 79 36.13 -6.26 -7.36
C LYS A 79 35.25 -5.86 -6.17
N SER A 80 34.57 -4.71 -6.25
CA SER A 80 33.83 -4.10 -5.11
C SER A 80 32.66 -4.94 -4.58
N LYS A 81 31.90 -5.62 -5.46
CA LYS A 81 30.80 -6.51 -5.04
C LYS A 81 31.29 -7.69 -4.17
N LYS A 82 32.48 -8.22 -4.47
CA LYS A 82 33.13 -9.29 -3.68
C LYS A 82 33.74 -8.74 -2.39
N LEU A 83 34.28 -7.53 -2.41
CA LEU A 83 34.82 -6.85 -1.22
C LEU A 83 33.76 -6.72 -0.12
N ARG A 84 32.52 -6.32 -0.46
CA ARG A 84 31.44 -6.17 0.53
C ARG A 84 31.14 -7.48 1.26
N SER A 85 31.09 -8.59 0.52
CA SER A 85 30.86 -9.92 1.10
C SER A 85 32.06 -10.40 1.92
N TRP A 86 33.28 -10.06 1.50
CA TRP A 86 34.50 -10.45 2.19
C TRP A 86 34.75 -9.67 3.48
N MET A 87 34.38 -8.39 3.52
CA MET A 87 34.44 -7.56 4.73
C MET A 87 33.58 -8.13 5.88
N LEU A 88 32.49 -8.86 5.58
CA LEU A 88 31.72 -9.56 6.61
C LEU A 88 32.55 -10.65 7.31
N ILE A 89 33.43 -11.34 6.59
CA ILE A 89 34.33 -12.35 7.17
C ILE A 89 35.32 -11.68 8.13
N TYR A 90 35.85 -10.51 7.74
CA TYR A 90 36.70 -9.70 8.62
C TYR A 90 35.96 -9.28 9.90
N ASP A 91 34.71 -8.81 9.80
CA ASP A 91 33.92 -8.39 10.96
C ASP A 91 33.58 -9.58 11.88
N ILE A 92 33.25 -10.75 11.30
CA ILE A 92 33.00 -11.99 12.07
C ILE A 92 34.25 -12.42 12.82
N LEU A 93 35.43 -12.40 12.18
CA LEU A 93 36.71 -12.71 12.83
C LEU A 93 37.06 -11.69 13.92
N GLY A 94 36.73 -10.41 13.72
CA GLY A 94 36.86 -9.37 14.74
C GLY A 94 35.98 -9.63 15.96
N ILE A 95 34.71 -9.95 15.74
CA ILE A 95 33.75 -10.26 16.81
C ILE A 95 34.15 -11.53 17.57
N LEU A 96 34.58 -12.58 16.87
CA LEU A 96 35.11 -13.80 17.50
C LEU A 96 36.35 -13.50 18.35
N GLY A 97 37.29 -12.71 17.82
CA GLY A 97 38.47 -12.26 18.57
C GLY A 97 38.10 -11.44 19.81
N TYR A 98 37.10 -10.57 19.71
CA TYR A 98 36.56 -9.81 20.83
C TYR A 98 35.91 -10.71 21.90
N ILE A 99 35.07 -11.67 21.48
CA ILE A 99 34.44 -12.62 22.41
C ILE A 99 35.51 -13.42 23.15
N VAL A 100 36.51 -13.94 22.45
CA VAL A 100 37.61 -14.70 23.08
C VAL A 100 38.43 -13.81 24.02
N ALA A 101 38.73 -12.56 23.64
CA ALA A 101 39.46 -11.63 24.50
C ALA A 101 38.69 -11.27 25.78
N VAL A 102 37.37 -11.03 25.67
CA VAL A 102 36.51 -10.73 26.84
C VAL A 102 36.32 -11.96 27.72
N VAL A 103 36.09 -13.14 27.15
CA VAL A 103 36.00 -14.40 27.91
C VAL A 103 37.31 -14.67 28.66
N LYS A 104 38.47 -14.43 28.04
CA LYS A 104 39.76 -14.56 28.71
C LYS A 104 39.97 -13.50 29.79
N LEU A 105 39.58 -12.24 29.56
CA LEU A 105 39.65 -11.19 30.57
C LEU A 105 38.80 -11.54 31.81
N LEU A 106 37.56 -12.00 31.59
CA LEU A 106 36.63 -12.38 32.66
C LEU A 106 37.09 -13.62 33.44
N ALA A 107 37.80 -14.55 32.79
CA ALA A 107 38.38 -15.70 33.47
C ALA A 107 39.70 -15.40 34.17
N PHE A 108 40.47 -14.40 33.72
CA PHE A 108 41.75 -14.00 34.34
C PHE A 108 41.58 -13.27 35.68
N ASP A 109 40.43 -12.61 35.88
CA ASP A 109 40.09 -11.87 37.11
C ASP A 109 39.96 -12.81 38.33
N GLU A 110 39.94 -14.14 38.14
CA GLU A 110 39.77 -15.12 39.21
C GLU A 110 41.06 -15.53 39.95
N THR A 111 42.26 -15.19 39.44
CA THR A 111 43.55 -15.54 40.09
C THR A 111 44.38 -14.29 40.41
N GLY A 112 44.33 -13.83 41.67
CA GLY A 112 44.96 -12.58 42.13
C GLY A 112 46.48 -12.45 41.95
N THR A 113 47.19 -13.51 41.56
CA THR A 113 48.63 -13.50 41.24
C THR A 113 48.94 -13.11 39.79
N MET A 114 47.95 -12.94 38.92
CA MET A 114 48.14 -12.65 37.49
C MET A 114 47.64 -11.27 37.03
N MET A 115 47.29 -10.36 37.94
CA MET A 115 47.07 -8.93 37.59
C MET A 115 48.33 -8.23 37.08
N SER A 116 49.49 -8.87 37.15
CA SER A 116 50.78 -8.35 36.68
C SER A 116 50.98 -8.44 35.16
N TYR A 117 50.01 -8.91 34.35
CA TYR A 117 50.16 -9.11 32.90
C TYR A 117 49.45 -8.00 32.09
N PRO A 118 50.12 -6.85 31.83
CA PRO A 118 49.53 -5.74 31.08
C PRO A 118 49.11 -6.11 29.64
N GLY A 119 49.71 -7.15 29.05
CA GLY A 119 49.38 -7.65 27.70
C GLY A 119 47.92 -8.08 27.53
N ILE A 120 47.25 -8.59 28.56
CA ILE A 120 45.85 -9.05 28.47
C ILE A 120 44.88 -7.86 28.37
N TYR A 121 45.12 -6.82 29.17
CA TYR A 121 44.36 -5.57 29.11
C TYR A 121 44.58 -4.85 27.77
N MET A 122 45.82 -4.83 27.27
CA MET A 122 46.14 -4.28 25.95
C MET A 122 45.53 -5.12 24.82
N SER A 123 45.48 -6.45 24.94
CA SER A 123 44.83 -7.33 23.97
C SER A 123 43.32 -7.12 23.93
N THR A 124 42.68 -6.94 25.08
CA THR A 124 41.24 -6.70 25.16
C THR A 124 40.87 -5.30 24.68
N GLY A 125 41.64 -4.29 25.08
CA GLY A 125 41.48 -2.90 24.61
C GLY A 125 41.70 -2.76 23.10
N SER A 126 42.71 -3.47 22.57
CA SER A 126 42.95 -3.50 21.12
C SER A 126 41.87 -4.27 20.36
N ALA A 127 41.34 -5.37 20.90
CA ALA A 127 40.22 -6.09 20.33
C ALA A 127 38.96 -5.21 20.26
N VAL A 128 38.67 -4.43 21.30
CA VAL A 128 37.55 -3.47 21.30
C VAL A 128 37.73 -2.39 20.25
N PHE A 129 38.90 -1.74 20.23
CA PHE A 129 39.20 -0.65 19.30
C PHE A 129 39.18 -1.13 17.83
N LEU A 130 39.83 -2.26 17.55
CA LEU A 130 39.95 -2.79 16.19
C LEU A 130 38.66 -3.44 15.68
N THR A 131 37.74 -3.87 16.55
CA THR A 131 36.47 -4.51 16.16
C THR A 131 35.34 -3.50 15.99
N PHE A 132 35.29 -2.44 16.81
CA PHE A 132 34.14 -1.53 16.82
C PHE A 132 34.42 -0.15 16.23
N SER A 133 35.53 0.52 16.54
CA SER A 133 35.71 1.94 16.15
C SER A 133 36.18 2.11 14.70
N LEU A 134 37.15 1.31 14.28
CA LEU A 134 37.89 1.51 13.03
C LEU A 134 37.22 0.85 11.80
N PRO A 135 36.61 -0.35 11.89
CA PRO A 135 35.90 -0.98 10.76
C PRO A 135 34.62 -0.23 10.37
N ILE A 136 33.92 0.37 11.34
CA ILE A 136 32.73 1.22 11.10
C ILE A 136 33.12 2.47 10.31
N ALA A 137 34.21 3.14 10.67
CA ALA A 137 34.72 4.30 9.94
C ALA A 137 35.14 3.93 8.49
N ILE A 138 35.79 2.77 8.32
CA ILE A 138 36.19 2.26 7.00
C ILE A 138 34.96 1.88 6.16
N ARG A 139 33.95 1.21 6.73
CA ARG A 139 32.68 0.92 6.05
C ARG A 139 31.92 2.19 5.67
N TYR A 140 31.84 3.16 6.58
CA TYR A 140 31.17 4.44 6.35
C TYR A 140 31.84 5.21 5.19
N ALA A 141 33.17 5.28 5.18
CA ALA A 141 33.94 5.95 4.13
C ALA A 141 33.94 5.21 2.78
N LEU A 142 33.83 3.88 2.77
CA LEU A 142 33.86 3.06 1.55
C LEU A 142 32.48 2.83 0.93
N LEU A 143 31.43 2.59 1.74
CA LEU A 143 30.15 2.07 1.25
C LEU A 143 29.13 3.16 0.86
N ILE A 144 29.09 4.29 1.56
CA ILE A 144 28.07 5.34 1.34
C ILE A 144 28.24 5.98 -0.05
N LYS A 145 29.48 6.19 -0.48
CA LYS A 145 29.77 6.89 -1.74
C LYS A 145 29.65 6.00 -2.97
N GLU A 146 29.74 4.68 -2.81
CA GLU A 146 29.52 3.72 -3.91
C GLU A 146 28.02 3.40 -4.09
N THR A 147 27.19 3.54 -3.04
CA THR A 147 25.72 3.55 -3.19
C THR A 147 25.23 4.77 -3.97
N GLU A 148 25.90 5.93 -3.87
CA GLU A 148 25.63 7.09 -4.73
C GLU A 148 26.01 6.80 -6.20
N GLU A 149 27.20 6.25 -6.46
CA GLU A 149 27.67 5.92 -7.82
C GLU A 149 26.85 4.80 -8.48
N VAL A 150 26.49 3.74 -7.74
CA VAL A 150 25.63 2.65 -8.25
C VAL A 150 24.18 3.11 -8.41
N GLY A 151 23.69 4.04 -7.59
CA GLY A 151 22.39 4.68 -7.78
C GLY A 151 22.35 5.52 -9.06
N TYR A 152 23.42 6.29 -9.32
CA TYR A 152 23.60 7.08 -10.54
C TYR A 152 23.73 6.20 -11.80
N GLU A 153 24.53 5.12 -11.76
CA GLU A 153 24.63 4.18 -12.88
C GLU A 153 23.34 3.39 -13.14
N ARG A 154 22.53 3.11 -12.11
CA ARG A 154 21.25 2.40 -12.28
C ARG A 154 20.20 3.30 -12.95
N LEU A 155 20.20 4.60 -12.65
CA LEU A 155 19.40 5.61 -13.35
C LEU A 155 19.80 5.76 -14.83
N GLN A 156 21.07 5.53 -15.18
CA GLN A 156 21.55 5.57 -16.57
C GLN A 156 21.39 4.24 -17.33
N ARG A 157 21.30 3.10 -16.64
CA ARG A 157 21.13 1.77 -17.27
C ARG A 157 19.68 1.31 -17.40
N SER A 158 18.72 1.98 -16.75
CA SER A 158 17.29 1.68 -16.88
C SER A 158 16.65 2.16 -18.19
N THR A 159 17.43 2.69 -19.14
CA THR A 159 17.02 2.84 -20.55
C THR A 159 17.74 1.81 -21.44
N PRO A 160 17.17 0.62 -21.67
CA PRO A 160 17.56 -0.22 -22.79
C PRO A 160 16.77 0.16 -24.04
N SER A 161 17.49 0.69 -25.03
CA SER A 161 17.21 0.66 -26.48
C SER A 161 15.84 0.13 -26.93
N ALA A 162 14.88 1.03 -27.11
CA ALA A 162 13.84 0.91 -28.12
C ALA A 162 14.23 1.80 -29.32
N SER A 163 15.13 1.29 -30.18
CA SER A 163 15.41 1.91 -31.47
C SER A 163 14.83 1.04 -32.58
N THR A 164 13.52 1.11 -32.77
CA THR A 164 12.86 1.26 -34.08
C THR A 164 11.35 1.38 -33.84
N SER A 165 10.73 2.36 -34.50
CA SER A 165 9.32 2.81 -34.43
C SER A 165 8.86 3.46 -33.12
N SER A 166 9.00 4.79 -33.01
CA SER A 166 7.95 5.71 -32.51
C SER A 166 8.47 7.16 -32.44
N GLU A 167 8.32 7.89 -33.54
CA GLU A 167 8.10 9.34 -33.46
C GLU A 167 6.61 9.56 -33.10
N CYS A 168 6.23 9.37 -31.83
CA CYS A 168 4.89 9.79 -31.35
C CYS A 168 4.65 9.86 -29.83
N ASN A 169 5.61 9.56 -28.94
CA ASN A 169 5.29 9.38 -27.50
C ASN A 169 6.12 10.22 -26.51
N THR A 170 6.94 11.17 -26.93
CA THR A 170 7.81 11.93 -26.02
C THR A 170 7.10 12.96 -25.12
N GLU A 171 5.83 13.29 -25.36
CA GLU A 171 5.09 14.24 -24.52
C GLU A 171 4.43 13.59 -23.29
N ASN A 172 4.16 12.28 -23.31
CA ASN A 172 3.45 11.60 -22.21
C ASN A 172 4.39 11.15 -21.07
N GLU A 173 5.67 10.84 -21.37
CA GLU A 173 6.62 10.39 -20.33
C GLU A 173 7.09 11.53 -19.41
N GLU A 174 7.16 12.78 -19.91
CA GLU A 174 7.50 13.94 -19.08
C GLU A 174 6.33 14.36 -18.16
N GLU A 175 5.08 14.16 -18.58
CA GLU A 175 3.89 14.38 -17.74
C GLU A 175 3.76 13.31 -16.63
N ASP A 176 3.99 12.02 -16.94
CA ASP A 176 3.95 10.95 -15.92
C ASP A 176 5.06 11.10 -14.88
N ASP A 177 6.28 11.50 -15.28
CA ASP A 177 7.38 11.80 -14.35
C ASP A 177 7.14 13.07 -13.52
N ALA A 178 6.39 14.05 -14.04
CA ALA A 178 6.00 15.25 -13.30
C ALA A 178 4.90 14.96 -12.26
N VAL A 179 3.89 14.16 -12.61
CA VAL A 179 2.82 13.71 -11.69
C VAL A 179 3.40 12.87 -10.54
N THR A 180 4.34 11.97 -10.84
CA THR A 180 5.01 11.14 -9.82
C THR A 180 5.96 11.96 -8.92
N ARG A 181 6.44 13.13 -9.38
CA ARG A 181 7.24 14.08 -8.59
C ARG A 181 6.36 14.92 -7.66
N GLU A 182 5.19 15.39 -8.11
CA GLU A 182 4.23 16.10 -7.25
C GLU A 182 3.69 15.24 -6.09
N GLU A 183 3.43 13.94 -6.33
CA GLU A 183 3.06 12.99 -5.25
C GLU A 183 4.20 12.72 -4.25
N LYS A 184 5.46 12.88 -4.66
CA LYS A 184 6.62 12.75 -3.76
C LYS A 184 6.84 14.01 -2.92
N GLU A 185 6.47 15.20 -3.40
CA GLU A 185 6.75 16.48 -2.74
C GLU A 185 5.80 16.83 -1.57
N LYS A 186 4.57 16.29 -1.50
CA LYS A 186 3.63 16.53 -0.38
C LYS A 186 3.65 15.48 0.73
N ARG A 187 4.78 14.80 0.96
CA ARG A 187 4.88 13.78 2.01
C ARG A 187 5.01 14.42 3.39
N LEU A 188 3.92 14.39 4.17
CA LEU A 188 3.96 14.74 5.60
C LEU A 188 5.05 13.90 6.32
N PRO A 189 5.80 14.49 7.28
CA PRO A 189 6.75 13.74 8.08
C PRO A 189 6.05 12.60 8.84
N LEU A 190 6.73 11.46 8.99
CA LEU A 190 6.22 10.23 9.62
C LEU A 190 5.51 10.47 10.96
N SER A 191 6.02 11.39 11.77
CA SER A 191 5.44 11.76 13.07
C SER A 191 4.08 12.45 12.96
N LYS A 192 3.91 13.39 12.02
CA LYS A 192 2.63 14.08 11.79
C LYS A 192 1.58 13.09 11.27
N HIS A 193 2.00 12.20 10.37
CA HIS A 193 1.11 11.18 9.80
C HIS A 193 0.62 10.20 10.87
N PHE A 194 1.53 9.73 11.73
CA PHE A 194 1.17 8.88 12.87
C PHE A 194 0.15 9.55 13.80
N TRP A 195 0.36 10.84 14.11
CA TRP A 195 -0.56 11.59 14.96
C TRP A 195 -1.94 11.79 14.32
N GLN A 196 -1.99 11.95 12.99
CA GLN A 196 -3.24 12.03 12.25
C GLN A 196 -4.04 10.72 12.31
N ILE A 197 -3.38 9.56 12.23
CA ILE A 197 -4.04 8.27 12.43
C ILE A 197 -4.55 8.14 13.87
N MET A 198 -3.73 8.51 14.85
CA MET A 198 -4.14 8.51 16.26
C MET A 198 -5.36 9.41 16.51
N LYS A 199 -5.48 10.53 15.80
CA LYS A 199 -6.67 11.40 15.87
C LYS A 199 -7.94 10.71 15.37
N LEU A 200 -7.85 9.84 14.36
CA LEU A 200 -8.98 9.03 13.89
C LEU A 200 -9.46 8.05 14.97
N CYS A 201 -8.52 7.44 15.70
CA CYS A 201 -8.82 6.56 16.85
C CYS A 201 -9.32 7.35 18.08
N GLY A 202 -9.02 8.66 18.17
CA GLY A 202 -9.31 9.51 19.32
C GLY A 202 -10.80 9.62 19.68
N LYS A 203 -11.71 9.40 18.73
CA LYS A 203 -13.17 9.41 19.01
C LYS A 203 -13.58 8.31 20.02
N GLN A 204 -12.81 7.21 20.09
CA GLN A 204 -13.07 6.07 20.99
C GLN A 204 -12.09 6.00 22.17
N TRP A 205 -11.54 7.15 22.60
CA TRP A 205 -10.49 7.20 23.62
C TRP A 205 -10.84 6.45 24.91
N LYS A 206 -12.11 6.45 25.35
CA LYS A 206 -12.55 5.78 26.59
C LYS A 206 -12.26 4.28 26.60
N TRP A 207 -12.45 3.60 25.47
CA TRP A 207 -12.21 2.15 25.36
C TRP A 207 -10.72 1.85 25.23
N PHE A 208 -9.98 2.66 24.47
CA PHE A 208 -8.54 2.54 24.37
C PHE A 208 -7.85 2.79 25.72
N THR A 209 -8.22 3.83 26.48
CA THR A 209 -7.61 4.08 27.80
C THR A 209 -7.91 2.98 28.82
N ALA A 210 -9.14 2.43 28.80
CA ALA A 210 -9.48 1.25 29.60
C ALA A 210 -8.62 0.03 29.21
N ALA A 211 -8.44 -0.23 27.91
CA ALA A 211 -7.59 -1.31 27.43
C ALA A 211 -6.11 -1.10 27.79
N TYR A 212 -5.56 0.10 27.61
CA TYR A 212 -4.15 0.39 27.94
C TYR A 212 -3.87 0.37 29.45
N SER A 213 -4.81 0.81 30.29
CA SER A 213 -4.66 0.69 31.75
C SER A 213 -4.64 -0.78 32.20
N LEU A 214 -5.56 -1.60 31.68
CA LEU A 214 -5.56 -3.05 31.91
C LEU A 214 -4.32 -3.74 31.31
N LEU A 215 -3.77 -3.22 30.20
CA LEU A 215 -2.51 -3.70 29.62
C LEU A 215 -1.36 -3.51 30.61
N LEU A 216 -1.24 -2.33 31.23
CA LEU A 216 -0.17 -2.06 32.19
C LEU A 216 -0.30 -2.96 33.43
N ILE A 217 -1.51 -3.13 33.97
CA ILE A 217 -1.78 -4.04 35.08
C ILE A 217 -1.38 -5.47 34.69
N ASN A 218 -1.79 -5.93 33.51
CA ASN A 218 -1.43 -7.25 33.01
C ASN A 218 0.09 -7.41 32.83
N CYS A 219 0.80 -6.37 32.36
CA CYS A 219 2.26 -6.42 32.23
C CYS A 219 2.95 -6.56 33.59
N ILE A 220 2.48 -5.85 34.61
CA ILE A 220 3.00 -5.97 35.98
C ILE A 220 2.77 -7.39 36.53
N LEU A 221 1.56 -7.94 36.38
CA LEU A 221 1.26 -9.31 36.82
C LEU A 221 2.14 -10.34 36.11
N ASN A 222 2.35 -10.17 34.80
CA ASN A 222 3.24 -11.04 34.02
C ASN A 222 4.72 -10.90 34.40
N LEU A 223 5.15 -9.74 34.92
CA LEU A 223 6.51 -9.54 35.42
C LEU A 223 6.74 -10.29 36.74
N VAL A 224 5.71 -10.40 37.60
CA VAL A 224 5.80 -11.10 38.89
C VAL A 224 5.83 -12.64 38.72
N GLN A 225 5.18 -13.18 37.68
CA GLN A 225 5.06 -14.63 37.47
C GLN A 225 6.39 -15.41 37.48
N PRO A 226 7.45 -15.02 36.74
CA PRO A 226 8.76 -15.67 36.79
C PRO A 226 9.35 -15.82 38.20
N ALA A 227 9.19 -14.79 39.05
CA ALA A 227 9.68 -14.82 40.42
C ALA A 227 8.91 -15.83 41.28
N LEU A 228 7.59 -15.89 41.12
CA LEU A 228 6.74 -16.87 41.81
C LEU A 228 7.04 -18.31 41.38
N TYR A 229 7.29 -18.55 40.09
CA TYR A 229 7.72 -19.87 39.61
C TYR A 229 9.05 -20.31 40.24
N SER A 230 10.01 -19.39 40.35
CA SER A 230 11.28 -19.66 41.00
C SER A 230 11.10 -19.99 42.49
N GLN A 231 10.32 -19.18 43.21
CA GLN A 231 10.04 -19.38 44.64
C GLN A 231 9.30 -20.70 44.92
N MET A 232 8.34 -21.06 44.08
CA MET A 232 7.62 -22.34 44.18
C MET A 232 8.60 -23.51 44.04
N MET A 233 9.49 -23.45 43.05
CA MET A 233 10.47 -24.51 42.77
C MET A 233 11.53 -24.59 43.87
N SER A 234 12.03 -23.45 44.36
CA SER A 234 13.02 -23.43 45.44
C SER A 234 12.46 -23.98 46.75
N THR A 235 11.23 -23.60 47.10
CA THR A 235 10.52 -24.08 48.29
C THR A 235 10.29 -25.59 48.24
N ALA A 236 9.92 -26.12 47.06
CA ALA A 236 9.78 -27.56 46.83
C ALA A 236 11.09 -28.32 47.06
N ILE A 237 12.22 -27.75 46.60
CA ILE A 237 13.55 -28.37 46.69
C ILE A 237 14.11 -28.31 48.12
N GLN A 238 13.95 -27.18 48.81
CA GLN A 238 14.57 -26.93 50.12
C GLN A 238 13.75 -27.42 51.31
N MET A 239 12.46 -27.09 51.38
CA MET A 239 11.66 -27.36 52.58
C MET A 239 11.08 -28.78 52.60
N LYS A 240 10.98 -29.44 51.44
CA LYS A 240 10.33 -30.76 51.28
C LYS A 240 8.97 -30.89 51.98
N SER A 241 8.28 -29.76 52.21
CA SER A 241 7.01 -29.66 52.92
C SER A 241 5.89 -29.37 51.93
N PHE A 242 4.86 -30.21 51.96
CA PHE A 242 3.72 -30.09 51.05
C PHE A 242 2.84 -28.87 51.36
N ASP A 243 2.76 -28.44 52.63
CA ASP A 243 1.89 -27.34 53.04
C ASP A 243 2.39 -25.98 52.51
N VAL A 244 3.70 -25.73 52.55
CA VAL A 244 4.30 -24.49 52.01
C VAL A 244 4.27 -24.48 50.48
N LEU A 245 4.40 -25.66 49.84
CA LEU A 245 4.23 -25.80 48.41
C LEU A 245 2.78 -25.50 48.00
N LYS A 246 1.80 -25.99 48.76
CA LYS A 246 0.37 -25.73 48.52
C LYS A 246 0.05 -24.24 48.55
N THR A 247 0.57 -23.49 49.53
CA THR A 247 0.35 -22.03 49.59
C THR A 247 0.97 -21.31 48.39
N ALA A 248 2.20 -21.66 48.00
CA ALA A 248 2.85 -21.08 46.81
C ALA A 248 2.08 -21.38 45.51
N CYS A 249 1.52 -22.59 45.37
CA CYS A 249 0.67 -22.93 44.23
C CYS A 249 -0.65 -22.15 44.22
N VAL A 250 -1.27 -21.89 45.37
CA VAL A 250 -2.49 -21.08 45.48
C VAL A 250 -2.20 -19.63 45.09
N ASP A 251 -1.10 -19.03 45.58
CA ASP A 251 -0.71 -17.67 45.21
C ASP A 251 -0.44 -17.53 43.71
N LEU A 252 0.28 -18.50 43.13
CA LEU A 252 0.51 -18.58 41.69
C LEU A 252 -0.80 -18.69 40.91
N ALA A 253 -1.75 -19.53 41.37
CA ALA A 253 -3.05 -19.69 40.73
C ALA A 253 -3.87 -18.40 40.75
N ILE A 254 -3.87 -17.66 41.87
CA ILE A 254 -4.55 -16.37 42.00
C ILE A 254 -3.94 -15.34 41.02
N VAL A 255 -2.61 -15.25 40.95
CA VAL A 255 -1.92 -14.33 40.03
C VAL A 255 -2.17 -14.70 38.56
N GLN A 256 -2.21 -15.99 38.23
CA GLN A 256 -2.53 -16.42 36.86
C GLN A 256 -3.99 -16.16 36.50
N PHE A 257 -4.93 -16.46 37.40
CA PHE A 257 -6.35 -16.22 37.17
C PHE A 257 -6.66 -14.73 37.01
N SER A 258 -6.06 -13.88 37.85
CA SER A 258 -6.19 -12.42 37.74
C SER A 258 -5.56 -11.88 36.45
N ALA A 259 -4.36 -12.35 36.07
CA ALA A 259 -3.73 -11.97 34.81
C ALA A 259 -4.57 -12.40 33.60
N ALA A 260 -5.10 -13.62 33.60
CA ALA A 260 -5.97 -14.12 32.54
C ALA A 260 -7.25 -13.30 32.42
N THR A 261 -7.92 -13.02 33.55
CA THR A 261 -9.14 -12.20 33.59
C THR A 261 -8.86 -10.79 33.09
N CYS A 262 -7.78 -10.16 33.56
CA CYS A 262 -7.36 -8.84 33.11
C CYS A 262 -7.06 -8.82 31.61
N ASN A 263 -6.38 -9.83 31.09
CA ASN A 263 -6.08 -9.95 29.67
C ASN A 263 -7.34 -10.16 28.83
N THR A 264 -8.32 -10.94 29.29
CA THR A 264 -9.58 -11.15 28.57
C THR A 264 -10.42 -9.87 28.53
N VAL A 265 -10.61 -9.18 29.66
CA VAL A 265 -11.35 -7.91 29.69
C VAL A 265 -10.66 -6.85 28.82
N ARG A 266 -9.34 -6.75 28.93
CA ARG A 266 -8.51 -5.90 28.08
C ARG A 266 -8.72 -6.20 26.59
N TYR A 267 -8.68 -7.47 26.21
CA TYR A 267 -8.84 -7.91 24.83
C TYR A 267 -10.23 -7.56 24.28
N ILE A 268 -11.30 -7.77 25.07
CA ILE A 268 -12.66 -7.37 24.69
C ILE A 268 -12.75 -5.85 24.49
N CYS A 269 -12.22 -5.05 25.42
CA CYS A 269 -12.22 -3.59 25.31
C CYS A 269 -11.45 -3.11 24.06
N MET A 270 -10.28 -3.70 23.79
CA MET A 270 -9.46 -3.35 22.63
C MET A 270 -10.18 -3.71 21.32
N GLN A 271 -10.66 -4.95 21.19
CA GLN A 271 -11.37 -5.42 19.99
C GLN A 271 -12.64 -4.60 19.71
N TYR A 272 -13.39 -4.24 20.76
CA TYR A 272 -14.56 -3.38 20.60
C TYR A 272 -14.19 -1.99 20.06
N ALA A 273 -13.12 -1.38 20.59
CA ALA A 273 -12.61 -0.09 20.12
C ALA A 273 -12.12 -0.15 18.66
N GLU A 274 -11.39 -1.21 18.30
CA GLU A 274 -10.90 -1.46 16.93
C GLU A 274 -12.05 -1.57 15.93
N ARG A 275 -13.06 -2.42 16.21
CA ARG A 275 -14.22 -2.62 15.33
C ARG A 275 -15.05 -1.35 15.15
N LEU A 276 -15.22 -0.57 16.22
CA LEU A 276 -15.94 0.70 16.17
C LEU A 276 -15.18 1.77 15.38
N THR A 277 -13.85 1.78 15.49
CA THR A 277 -12.97 2.64 14.69
C THR A 277 -13.01 2.24 13.21
N ALA A 278 -12.92 0.94 12.91
CA ALA A 278 -13.04 0.40 11.56
C ALA A 278 -14.33 0.84 10.87
N ARG A 279 -15.46 0.73 11.57
CA ARG A 279 -16.77 1.18 11.09
C ARG A 279 -16.75 2.67 10.71
N ASN A 280 -16.24 3.52 11.61
CA ASN A 280 -16.21 4.96 11.39
C ASN A 280 -15.29 5.36 10.24
N ILE A 281 -14.12 4.71 10.10
CA ILE A 281 -13.21 4.94 8.98
C ILE A 281 -13.86 4.50 7.67
N ARG A 282 -14.49 3.32 7.61
CA ARG A 282 -15.19 2.83 6.40
C ARG A 282 -16.32 3.76 5.97
N VAL A 283 -17.17 4.18 6.92
CA VAL A 283 -18.27 5.12 6.63
C VAL A 283 -17.73 6.50 6.22
N GLY A 284 -16.71 7.00 6.90
CA GLY A 284 -16.09 8.29 6.58
C GLY A 284 -15.41 8.29 5.22
N LEU A 285 -14.68 7.22 4.89
CA LEU A 285 -14.04 7.04 3.59
C LEU A 285 -15.08 6.87 2.47
N PHE A 286 -16.12 6.07 2.70
CA PHE A 286 -17.20 5.93 1.72
C PHE A 286 -17.91 7.27 1.48
N LYS A 287 -18.19 8.03 2.54
CA LYS A 287 -18.71 9.40 2.42
C LYS A 287 -17.76 10.26 1.59
N ALA A 288 -16.46 10.27 1.91
CA ALA A 288 -15.47 11.08 1.17
C ALA A 288 -15.40 10.69 -0.31
N ILE A 289 -15.46 9.39 -0.65
CA ILE A 289 -15.48 8.91 -2.03
C ILE A 289 -16.72 9.41 -2.78
N LEU A 290 -17.90 9.36 -2.15
CA LEU A 290 -19.14 9.86 -2.75
C LEU A 290 -19.15 11.37 -3.01
N HIS A 291 -18.31 12.15 -2.33
CA HIS A 291 -18.19 13.61 -2.54
C HIS A 291 -17.08 13.96 -3.55
N GLN A 292 -16.37 12.97 -4.12
CA GLN A 292 -15.37 13.27 -5.16
C GLN A 292 -16.05 13.56 -6.50
N ASP A 293 -15.41 14.40 -7.29
CA ASP A 293 -15.79 14.74 -8.66
C ASP A 293 -15.54 13.57 -9.64
N ILE A 294 -16.17 13.61 -10.82
CA ILE A 294 -16.07 12.52 -11.81
C ILE A 294 -14.62 12.32 -12.31
N SER A 295 -13.79 13.38 -12.39
CA SER A 295 -12.38 13.24 -12.78
C SER A 295 -11.62 12.28 -11.87
N PHE A 296 -11.92 12.27 -10.56
CA PHE A 296 -11.31 11.33 -9.63
C PHE A 296 -11.60 9.87 -10.00
N PHE A 297 -12.81 9.58 -10.48
CA PHE A 297 -13.22 8.23 -10.87
C PHE A 297 -12.68 7.82 -12.24
N ASP A 298 -12.42 8.78 -13.13
CA ASP A 298 -11.76 8.51 -14.42
C ASP A 298 -10.29 8.12 -14.22
N GLU A 299 -9.61 8.70 -13.22
CA GLU A 299 -8.22 8.41 -12.88
C GLU A 299 -8.04 7.16 -12.01
N ASN A 300 -9.02 6.86 -11.15
CA ASN A 300 -8.91 5.77 -10.16
C ASN A 300 -9.78 4.56 -10.54
N LYS A 301 -9.14 3.40 -10.75
CA LYS A 301 -9.86 2.13 -10.98
C LYS A 301 -10.78 1.76 -9.82
N THR A 302 -12.01 1.34 -10.12
CA THR A 302 -13.01 0.93 -9.11
C THR A 302 -12.52 -0.17 -8.17
N GLY A 303 -11.78 -1.16 -8.69
CA GLY A 303 -11.20 -2.23 -7.87
C GLY A 303 -10.20 -1.72 -6.82
N GLN A 304 -9.45 -0.67 -7.14
CA GLN A 304 -8.55 -0.03 -6.19
C GLN A 304 -9.33 0.67 -5.07
N LEU A 305 -10.40 1.41 -5.39
CA LEU A 305 -11.26 2.07 -4.39
C LEU A 305 -11.92 1.06 -3.45
N MET A 306 -12.39 -0.08 -3.98
CA MET A 306 -12.95 -1.17 -3.18
C MET A 306 -11.91 -1.78 -2.22
N SER A 307 -10.68 -2.01 -2.69
CA SER A 307 -9.59 -2.48 -1.85
C SER A 307 -9.22 -1.46 -0.75
N ARG A 308 -9.21 -0.16 -1.08
CA ARG A 308 -8.97 0.93 -0.11
C ARG A 308 -10.04 0.95 0.99
N ILE A 309 -11.32 0.76 0.64
CA ILE A 309 -12.42 0.69 1.60
C ILE A 309 -12.34 -0.56 2.49
N THR A 310 -11.92 -1.70 1.95
CA THR A 310 -11.97 -2.97 2.67
C THR A 310 -10.66 -3.26 3.42
N HIS A 311 -9.56 -3.46 2.69
CA HIS A 311 -8.26 -3.88 3.21
C HIS A 311 -7.48 -2.74 3.87
N ASP A 312 -7.32 -1.60 3.20
CA ASP A 312 -6.51 -0.51 3.76
C ASP A 312 -7.17 0.11 4.99
N SER A 313 -8.50 0.24 5.02
CA SER A 313 -9.21 0.74 6.20
C SER A 313 -9.06 -0.18 7.42
N GLU A 314 -9.07 -1.50 7.19
CA GLU A 314 -8.93 -2.51 8.24
C GLU A 314 -7.51 -2.55 8.81
N SER A 315 -6.51 -2.38 7.94
CA SER A 315 -5.12 -2.26 8.37
C SER A 315 -4.92 -1.09 9.33
N ILE A 316 -5.58 0.05 9.09
CA ILE A 316 -5.50 1.23 9.97
C ILE A 316 -6.19 0.97 11.32
N SER A 317 -7.39 0.39 11.29
CA SER A 317 -8.22 0.25 12.50
C SER A 317 -7.77 -0.87 13.42
N ASN A 318 -7.23 -1.97 12.88
CA ASN A 318 -6.89 -3.16 13.64
C ASN A 318 -5.38 -3.23 13.91
N SER A 319 -4.56 -3.01 12.88
CA SER A 319 -3.13 -3.30 12.97
C SER A 319 -2.38 -2.25 13.80
N LEU A 320 -2.68 -0.96 13.62
CA LEU A 320 -1.92 0.10 14.32
C LEU A 320 -2.10 0.05 15.84
N PRO A 321 -3.32 -0.02 16.41
CA PRO A 321 -3.50 -0.15 17.86
C PRO A 321 -2.84 -1.43 18.41
N ALA A 322 -2.97 -2.56 17.70
CA ALA A 322 -2.34 -3.82 18.08
C ALA A 322 -0.80 -3.73 18.11
N TYR A 323 -0.17 -2.99 17.19
CA TYR A 323 1.27 -2.77 17.21
C TYR A 323 1.72 -1.85 18.34
N ILE A 324 0.96 -0.79 18.65
CA ILE A 324 1.26 0.08 19.80
C ILE A 324 1.11 -0.71 21.10
N GLU A 325 0.08 -1.53 21.21
CA GLU A 325 -0.13 -2.44 22.35
C GLU A 325 1.06 -3.38 22.51
N THR A 326 1.45 -4.06 21.42
CA THR A 326 2.54 -5.03 21.44
C THR A 326 3.88 -4.36 21.74
N ALA A 327 4.16 -3.20 21.15
CA ALA A 327 5.34 -2.41 21.47
C ALA A 327 5.36 -1.99 22.95
N THR A 328 4.24 -1.51 23.49
CA THR A 328 4.13 -1.11 24.90
C THR A 328 4.39 -2.30 25.83
N ARG A 329 3.74 -3.44 25.56
CA ARG A 329 3.95 -4.69 26.30
C ARG A 329 5.41 -5.11 26.29
N ASN A 330 6.03 -5.11 25.12
CA ASN A 330 7.40 -5.60 24.96
C ASN A 330 8.43 -4.62 25.57
N LEU A 331 8.20 -3.30 25.51
CA LEU A 331 9.02 -2.33 26.23
C LEU A 331 8.94 -2.55 27.74
N VAL A 332 7.73 -2.70 28.30
CA VAL A 332 7.56 -2.96 29.74
C VAL A 332 8.23 -4.28 30.14
N MET A 333 8.14 -5.32 29.31
CA MET A 333 8.82 -6.59 29.57
C MET A 333 10.34 -6.44 29.55
N VAL A 334 10.91 -5.78 28.53
CA VAL A 334 12.36 -5.58 28.41
C VAL A 334 12.90 -4.75 29.57
N PHE A 335 12.28 -3.60 29.87
CA PHE A 335 12.72 -2.71 30.96
C PHE A 335 12.40 -3.25 32.34
N GLY A 336 11.39 -4.12 32.49
CA GLY A 336 11.07 -4.80 33.74
C GLY A 336 12.01 -5.97 34.02
N SER A 337 12.29 -6.81 33.02
CA SER A 337 13.11 -8.02 33.21
C SER A 337 14.60 -7.72 33.27
N ALA A 338 15.10 -6.75 32.50
CA ALA A 338 16.54 -6.47 32.42
C ALA A 338 17.18 -6.08 33.77
N PRO A 339 16.60 -5.18 34.59
CA PRO A 339 17.14 -4.85 35.91
C PRO A 339 17.11 -6.05 36.87
N ILE A 340 16.04 -6.86 36.82
CA ILE A 340 15.92 -8.04 37.68
C ILE A 340 16.97 -9.10 37.32
N MET A 341 17.24 -9.29 36.02
CA MET A 341 18.31 -10.16 35.55
C MET A 341 19.69 -9.67 35.98
N LEU A 342 19.96 -8.36 35.83
CA LEU A 342 21.20 -7.73 36.27
C LEU A 342 21.42 -7.86 37.78
N TYR A 343 20.35 -7.76 38.57
CA TYR A 343 20.38 -7.97 40.01
C TYR A 343 20.69 -9.42 40.39
N CYS A 344 20.15 -10.41 39.65
CA CYS A 344 20.42 -11.83 39.92
C CYS A 344 21.87 -12.21 39.59
N SER A 345 22.38 -11.81 38.42
CA SER A 345 23.79 -11.94 38.05
C SER A 345 24.10 -10.98 36.92
N TRP A 346 24.97 -10.02 37.19
CA TRP A 346 25.46 -9.09 36.18
C TRP A 346 26.34 -9.81 35.14
N GLN A 347 27.07 -10.86 35.53
CA GLN A 347 27.93 -11.63 34.63
C GLN A 347 27.13 -12.37 33.54
N LEU A 348 26.07 -13.10 33.94
CA LEU A 348 25.18 -13.79 33.00
C LEU A 348 24.43 -12.79 32.11
N SER A 349 24.02 -11.67 32.71
CA SER A 349 23.31 -10.60 32.00
C SER A 349 24.15 -9.99 30.89
N ILE A 350 25.43 -9.67 31.14
CA ILE A 350 26.33 -9.16 30.09
C ILE A 350 26.48 -10.17 28.95
N GLY A 351 26.67 -11.46 29.26
CA GLY A 351 26.72 -12.51 28.24
C GLY A 351 25.44 -12.58 27.39
N THR A 352 24.28 -12.37 28.03
CA THR A 352 22.99 -12.28 27.36
C THR A 352 22.85 -11.00 26.53
N PHE A 353 23.36 -9.87 26.99
CA PHE A 353 23.24 -8.61 26.26
C PHE A 353 24.17 -8.54 25.03
N ILE A 354 25.31 -9.24 25.05
CA ILE A 354 26.24 -9.32 23.91
C ILE A 354 25.60 -9.99 22.69
N THR A 355 24.60 -10.87 22.87
CA THR A 355 23.93 -11.51 21.73
C THR A 355 23.04 -10.53 20.94
N PHE A 356 22.59 -9.42 21.54
CA PHE A 356 21.73 -8.43 20.88
C PHE A 356 22.38 -7.66 19.73
N PRO A 357 23.57 -7.03 19.89
CA PRO A 357 24.20 -6.33 18.77
C PRO A 357 24.51 -7.28 17.61
N ILE A 358 24.86 -8.53 17.89
CA ILE A 358 25.08 -9.57 16.86
C ILE A 358 23.77 -9.85 16.12
N ALA A 359 22.68 -10.08 16.85
CA ALA A 359 21.35 -10.28 16.29
C ALA A 359 20.90 -9.10 15.41
N LEU A 360 21.12 -7.86 15.86
CA LEU A 360 20.76 -6.66 15.11
C LEU A 360 21.54 -6.53 13.79
N LEU A 361 22.85 -6.80 13.81
CA LEU A 361 23.68 -6.76 12.59
C LEU A 361 23.22 -7.78 11.55
N VAL A 362 22.96 -9.02 11.98
CA VAL A 362 22.48 -10.09 11.09
C VAL A 362 21.09 -9.77 10.55
N THR A 363 20.20 -9.25 11.39
CA THR A 363 18.84 -8.84 10.99
C THR A 363 18.87 -7.70 9.98
N ASN A 364 19.72 -6.68 10.17
CA ASN A 364 19.86 -5.59 9.21
C ASN A 364 20.38 -6.07 7.84
N TYR A 365 21.33 -7.00 7.84
CA TYR A 365 21.84 -7.60 6.61
C TYR A 365 20.74 -8.40 5.89
N TYR A 366 20.06 -9.29 6.61
CA TYR A 366 18.93 -10.07 6.10
C TYR A 366 17.83 -9.16 5.54
N GLY A 367 17.42 -8.14 6.29
CA GLY A 367 16.38 -7.17 5.89
C GLY A 367 16.68 -6.51 4.55
N SER A 368 17.93 -6.09 4.31
CA SER A 368 18.34 -5.46 3.04
C SER A 368 18.27 -6.38 1.81
N ILE A 369 18.31 -7.70 2.01
CA ILE A 369 18.16 -8.70 0.95
C ILE A 369 16.68 -8.99 0.73
N VAL A 370 15.94 -9.19 1.83
CA VAL A 370 14.49 -9.46 1.80
C VAL A 370 13.73 -8.31 1.15
N GLU A 371 14.10 -7.06 1.41
CA GLU A 371 13.48 -5.88 0.79
C GLU A 371 13.47 -5.99 -0.75
N LYS A 372 14.61 -6.34 -1.35
CA LYS A 372 14.74 -6.49 -2.82
C LYS A 372 13.98 -7.69 -3.35
N LEU A 373 13.98 -8.79 -2.62
CA LEU A 373 13.24 -9.99 -3.03
C LEU A 373 11.73 -9.75 -2.92
N SER A 374 11.29 -9.02 -1.89
CA SER A 374 9.89 -8.65 -1.69
C SER A 374 9.39 -7.68 -2.76
N GLU A 375 10.23 -6.73 -3.21
CA GLU A 375 9.93 -5.87 -4.35
C GLU A 375 9.70 -6.69 -5.63
N GLN A 376 10.64 -7.60 -5.95
CA GLN A 376 10.51 -8.50 -7.10
C GLN A 376 9.29 -9.43 -7.00
N GLU A 377 8.97 -9.91 -5.80
CA GLU A 377 7.80 -10.76 -5.54
C GLU A 377 6.49 -9.98 -5.74
N ASN A 378 6.43 -8.72 -5.28
CA ASN A 378 5.28 -7.84 -5.49
C ASN A 378 5.08 -7.54 -6.99
N ASP A 379 6.15 -7.25 -7.74
CA ASP A 379 6.08 -7.00 -9.18
C ASP A 379 5.56 -8.23 -9.96
N ALA A 380 6.07 -9.43 -9.63
CA ALA A 380 5.61 -10.68 -10.23
C ALA A 380 4.15 -11.01 -9.89
N THR A 381 3.72 -10.66 -8.66
CA THR A 381 2.33 -10.80 -8.23
C THR A 381 1.41 -9.83 -8.99
N ALA A 382 1.84 -8.57 -9.16
CA ALA A 382 1.09 -7.57 -9.91
C ALA A 382 0.88 -8.01 -11.37
N ALA A 383 1.92 -8.48 -12.06
CA ALA A 383 1.83 -8.98 -13.43
C ALA A 383 0.89 -10.20 -13.58
N SER A 384 0.87 -11.08 -12.57
CA SER A 384 -0.03 -12.23 -12.54
C SER A 384 -1.49 -11.80 -12.33
N ASN A 385 -1.72 -10.85 -11.41
CA ASN A 385 -3.06 -10.30 -11.14
C ASN A 385 -3.61 -9.52 -12.34
N GLU A 386 -2.78 -8.73 -13.01
CA GLU A 386 -3.15 -7.99 -14.21
C GLU A 386 -3.63 -8.94 -15.33
N THR A 387 -2.92 -10.05 -15.54
CA THR A 387 -3.32 -11.08 -16.51
C THR A 387 -4.69 -11.67 -16.15
N VAL A 388 -4.94 -11.96 -14.87
CA VAL A 388 -6.24 -12.50 -14.42
C VAL A 388 -7.36 -11.47 -14.60
N GLU A 389 -7.13 -10.20 -14.23
CA GLU A 389 -8.10 -9.12 -14.39
C GLU A 389 -8.50 -8.94 -15.86
N GLU A 390 -7.50 -8.89 -16.76
CA GLU A 390 -7.69 -8.79 -18.21
C GLU A 390 -8.50 -9.98 -18.77
N VAL A 391 -8.07 -11.22 -18.47
CA VAL A 391 -8.65 -12.45 -19.02
C VAL A 391 -10.05 -12.72 -18.49
N VAL A 392 -10.30 -12.53 -17.19
CA VAL A 392 -11.61 -12.77 -16.58
C VAL A 392 -12.61 -11.71 -17.01
N SER A 393 -12.21 -10.44 -17.07
CA SER A 393 -13.04 -9.36 -17.62
C SER A 393 -13.37 -9.60 -19.10
N GLY A 394 -12.38 -10.05 -19.87
CA GLY A 394 -12.48 -10.39 -21.29
C GLY A 394 -12.91 -11.83 -21.61
N ILE A 395 -13.51 -12.57 -20.68
CA ILE A 395 -13.67 -14.03 -20.83
C ILE A 395 -14.45 -14.44 -22.08
N ARG A 396 -15.43 -13.63 -22.51
CA ARG A 396 -16.18 -13.88 -23.75
C ARG A 396 -15.30 -13.76 -24.99
N THR A 397 -14.38 -12.80 -25.00
CA THR A 397 -13.38 -12.62 -26.08
C THR A 397 -12.42 -13.80 -26.10
N VAL A 398 -11.89 -14.20 -24.95
CA VAL A 398 -11.00 -15.36 -24.86
C VAL A 398 -11.68 -16.63 -25.40
N ARG A 399 -12.97 -16.83 -25.08
CA ARG A 399 -13.78 -17.93 -25.63
C ARG A 399 -14.06 -17.78 -27.12
N SER A 400 -14.37 -16.58 -27.61
CA SER A 400 -14.68 -16.37 -29.03
C SER A 400 -13.48 -16.61 -29.94
N PHE A 401 -12.27 -16.38 -29.42
CA PHE A 401 -11.01 -16.63 -30.12
C PHE A 401 -10.36 -17.98 -29.78
N ALA A 402 -11.00 -18.82 -28.95
CA ALA A 402 -10.45 -20.10 -28.47
C ALA A 402 -9.01 -19.97 -27.91
N ALA A 403 -8.75 -18.86 -27.21
CA ALA A 403 -7.44 -18.46 -26.73
C ALA A 403 -7.12 -18.98 -25.32
N GLU A 404 -7.94 -19.87 -24.74
CA GLU A 404 -7.81 -20.32 -23.34
C GLU A 404 -6.43 -20.93 -23.05
N LYS A 405 -5.88 -21.69 -23.99
CA LYS A 405 -4.54 -22.30 -23.84
C LYS A 405 -3.44 -21.25 -23.86
N MET A 406 -3.56 -20.20 -24.67
CA MET A 406 -2.58 -19.12 -24.76
C MET A 406 -2.53 -18.35 -23.44
N GLU A 407 -3.70 -17.96 -22.92
CA GLU A 407 -3.79 -17.23 -21.65
C GLU A 407 -3.38 -18.10 -20.45
N TYR A 408 -3.72 -19.39 -20.46
CA TYR A 408 -3.23 -20.35 -19.48
C TYR A 408 -1.69 -20.40 -19.44
N MET A 409 -1.02 -20.43 -20.60
CA MET A 409 0.44 -20.44 -20.68
C MET A 409 1.06 -19.09 -20.25
N ARG A 410 0.42 -17.96 -20.59
CA ARG A 410 0.84 -16.62 -20.13
C ARG A 410 0.79 -16.53 -18.60
N TYR A 411 -0.31 -16.96 -17.99
CA TYR A 411 -0.45 -17.01 -16.54
C TYR A 411 0.56 -17.95 -15.87
N THR A 412 0.77 -19.14 -16.45
CA THR A 412 1.75 -20.11 -15.95
C THR A 412 3.16 -19.51 -15.93
N ARG A 413 3.57 -18.81 -17.01
CA ARG A 413 4.88 -18.15 -17.08
C ARG A 413 5.08 -17.09 -16.00
N ASN A 414 4.05 -16.26 -15.75
CA ASN A 414 4.10 -15.23 -14.73
C ASN A 414 4.17 -15.85 -13.32
N THR A 415 3.39 -16.91 -13.10
CA THR A 415 3.38 -17.67 -11.84
C THR A 415 4.71 -18.40 -11.59
N ASP A 416 5.34 -18.96 -12.62
CA ASP A 416 6.66 -19.61 -12.51
C ASP A 416 7.77 -18.61 -12.14
N ALA A 417 7.69 -17.38 -12.67
CA ALA A 417 8.62 -16.31 -12.31
C ALA A 417 8.46 -15.93 -10.82
N TRP A 418 7.21 -15.75 -10.37
CA TRP A 418 6.89 -15.55 -8.96
C TRP A 418 7.41 -16.71 -8.09
N PHE A 419 7.16 -17.96 -8.48
CA PHE A 419 7.59 -19.15 -7.72
C PHE A 419 9.11 -19.19 -7.51
N LYS A 420 9.90 -18.88 -8.55
CA LYS A 420 11.38 -18.83 -8.47
C LYS A 420 11.90 -17.74 -7.53
N ILE A 421 11.16 -16.65 -7.37
CA ILE A 421 11.50 -15.56 -6.44
C ILE A 421 11.07 -15.97 -5.03
N SER A 422 9.82 -16.41 -4.88
CA SER A 422 9.24 -16.80 -3.58
C SER A 422 10.02 -17.94 -2.91
N ILE A 423 10.47 -18.96 -3.66
CA ILE A 423 11.30 -20.03 -3.09
C ILE A 423 12.65 -19.50 -2.57
N LYS A 424 13.26 -18.50 -3.21
CA LYS A 424 14.48 -17.86 -2.71
C LYS A 424 14.21 -17.12 -1.40
N THR A 425 13.09 -16.42 -1.30
CA THR A 425 12.64 -15.74 -0.08
C THR A 425 12.44 -16.76 1.06
N VAL A 426 11.77 -17.89 0.79
CA VAL A 426 11.54 -18.96 1.77
C VAL A 426 12.85 -19.61 2.24
N VAL A 427 13.75 -19.95 1.32
CA VAL A 427 15.06 -20.53 1.66
C VAL A 427 15.86 -19.56 2.53
N LEU A 428 15.92 -18.28 2.15
CA LEU A 428 16.61 -17.25 2.92
C LEU A 428 16.02 -17.08 4.33
N ALA A 429 14.68 -17.04 4.44
CA ALA A 429 13.97 -16.95 5.71
C ALA A 429 14.21 -18.18 6.59
N THR A 430 14.27 -19.38 5.99
CA THR A 430 14.55 -20.62 6.71
C THR A 430 15.97 -20.62 7.28
N PHE A 431 16.97 -20.21 6.49
CA PHE A 431 18.34 -20.07 6.97
C PHE A 431 18.47 -19.02 8.09
N TYR A 432 17.74 -17.90 7.97
CA TYR A 432 17.67 -16.87 9.00
C TYR A 432 17.09 -17.44 10.32
N ASN A 433 15.93 -18.09 10.25
CA ASN A 433 15.29 -18.71 11.41
C ASN A 433 16.16 -19.80 12.04
N TYR A 434 16.81 -20.64 11.22
CA TYR A 434 17.75 -21.66 11.70
C TYR A 434 18.94 -21.04 12.44
N PHE A 435 19.55 -19.99 11.87
CA PHE A 435 20.66 -19.28 12.50
C PHE A 435 20.25 -18.68 13.85
N PHE A 436 19.10 -17.99 13.90
CA PHE A 436 18.58 -17.39 15.13
C PHE A 436 18.24 -18.43 16.19
N ALA A 437 17.55 -19.51 15.82
CA ALA A 437 17.22 -20.60 16.74
C ALA A 437 18.49 -21.24 17.32
N THR A 438 19.49 -21.49 16.48
CA THR A 438 20.78 -22.07 16.92
C THR A 438 21.54 -21.11 17.83
N MET A 439 21.63 -19.83 17.46
CA MET A 439 22.26 -18.80 18.29
C MET A 439 21.59 -18.72 19.68
N TRP A 440 20.27 -18.83 19.73
CA TRP A 440 19.53 -18.80 20.98
C TRP A 440 19.77 -20.05 21.84
N ASN A 441 19.71 -21.25 21.25
CA ASN A 441 19.99 -22.50 21.95
C ASN A 441 21.42 -22.54 22.51
N ILE A 442 22.41 -22.04 21.75
CA ILE A 442 23.80 -21.95 22.22
C ILE A 442 23.91 -20.99 23.40
N LYS A 443 23.26 -19.83 23.31
CA LYS A 443 23.22 -18.86 24.41
C LYS A 443 22.57 -19.46 25.67
N ASP A 444 21.43 -20.14 25.54
CA ASP A 444 20.76 -20.81 26.66
C ASP A 444 21.67 -21.86 27.31
N LEU A 445 22.38 -22.65 26.50
CA LEU A 445 23.37 -23.61 26.97
C LEU A 445 24.51 -22.92 27.74
N VAL A 446 25.04 -21.81 27.23
CA VAL A 446 26.09 -21.01 27.90
C VAL A 446 25.58 -20.46 29.23
N VAL A 447 24.34 -19.96 29.28
CA VAL A 447 23.70 -19.46 30.50
C VAL A 447 23.56 -20.58 31.54
N TYR A 448 23.12 -21.78 31.15
CA TYR A 448 22.98 -22.89 32.09
C TYR A 448 24.33 -23.46 32.54
N LEU A 449 25.31 -23.57 31.64
CA LEU A 449 26.64 -24.08 31.98
C LEU A 449 27.37 -23.12 32.92
N TYR A 450 27.42 -21.84 32.57
CA TYR A 450 28.12 -20.82 33.36
C TYR A 450 27.34 -20.48 34.64
N GLY A 451 26.01 -20.41 34.58
CA GLY A 451 25.16 -20.21 35.76
C GLY A 451 25.23 -21.38 36.73
N GLY A 452 25.28 -22.61 36.22
CA GLY A 452 25.54 -23.82 37.01
C GLY A 452 26.92 -23.78 37.69
N TYR A 453 27.96 -23.38 36.95
CA TYR A 453 29.31 -23.18 37.51
C TYR A 453 29.32 -22.14 38.64
N LEU A 454 28.69 -20.97 38.45
CA LEU A 454 28.57 -19.93 39.49
C LEU A 454 27.83 -20.44 40.75
N THR A 455 26.84 -21.30 40.55
CA THR A 455 26.08 -21.91 41.65
C THR A 455 26.93 -22.95 42.40
N LEU A 456 27.67 -23.80 41.68
CA LEU A 456 28.58 -24.80 42.28
C LEU A 456 29.71 -24.15 43.09
N GLN A 457 30.17 -22.96 42.70
CA GLN A 457 31.15 -22.16 43.44
C GLN A 457 30.56 -21.37 44.62
N GLY A 458 29.25 -21.44 44.85
CA GLY A 458 28.57 -20.69 45.91
C GLY A 458 28.47 -19.18 45.68
N ARG A 459 28.76 -18.70 44.46
CA ARG A 459 28.69 -17.27 44.09
C ARG A 459 27.29 -16.83 43.65
N MET A 460 26.42 -17.77 43.35
CA MET A 460 25.03 -17.55 42.97
C MET A 460 24.13 -18.53 43.72
N ALA A 461 23.01 -18.07 44.28
CA ALA A 461 22.03 -18.96 44.88
C ALA A 461 21.34 -19.80 43.78
N PRO A 462 21.06 -21.10 44.00
CA PRO A 462 20.34 -21.93 43.02
C PRO A 462 18.99 -21.33 42.60
N GLU A 463 18.31 -20.66 43.52
CA GLU A 463 17.04 -19.96 43.27
C GLU A 463 17.22 -18.76 42.33
N ALA A 464 18.32 -18.02 42.48
CA ALA A 464 18.62 -16.89 41.61
C ALA A 464 18.85 -17.35 40.17
N LEU A 465 19.42 -18.54 39.97
CA LEU A 465 19.62 -19.12 38.63
C LEU A 465 18.28 -19.48 37.97
N LEU A 466 17.33 -20.05 38.72
CA LEU A 466 15.97 -20.33 38.23
C LEU A 466 15.23 -19.03 37.89
N THR A 467 15.29 -18.04 38.78
CA THR A 467 14.73 -16.70 38.53
C THR A 467 15.32 -16.10 37.25
N TYR A 468 16.64 -16.14 37.10
CA TYR A 468 17.34 -15.65 35.91
C TYR A 468 16.87 -16.36 34.64
N ALA A 469 16.74 -17.69 34.67
CA ALA A 469 16.30 -18.48 33.52
C ALA A 469 14.86 -18.11 33.07
N PHE A 470 13.91 -17.95 34.00
CA PHE A 470 12.55 -17.58 33.65
C PHE A 470 12.45 -16.15 33.10
N TYR A 471 13.16 -15.18 33.69
CA TYR A 471 13.20 -13.82 33.16
C TYR A 471 13.93 -13.75 31.81
N HIS A 472 14.98 -14.54 31.60
CA HIS A 472 15.64 -14.68 30.31
C HIS A 472 14.65 -15.16 29.25
N TRP A 473 13.84 -16.20 29.54
CA TRP A 473 12.84 -16.66 28.58
C TRP A 473 11.82 -15.55 28.29
N ARG A 474 11.35 -14.83 29.32
CA ARG A 474 10.39 -13.74 29.10
C ARG A 474 10.97 -12.61 28.24
N LEU A 475 12.23 -12.26 28.46
CA LEU A 475 12.98 -11.30 27.67
C LEU A 475 13.07 -11.76 26.20
N HIS A 476 13.45 -13.02 25.96
CA HIS A 476 13.49 -13.60 24.62
C HIS A 476 12.16 -13.48 23.86
N ALA A 477 11.06 -13.86 24.50
CA ALA A 477 9.73 -13.78 23.89
C ALA A 477 9.39 -12.34 23.45
N ALA A 478 9.66 -11.35 24.30
CA ALA A 478 9.41 -9.94 23.99
C ALA A 478 10.27 -9.42 22.81
N LEU A 479 11.53 -9.87 22.71
CA LEU A 479 12.46 -9.43 21.66
C LEU A 479 12.17 -10.06 20.30
N ASN A 480 11.71 -11.31 20.27
CA ASN A 480 11.28 -11.93 19.02
C ASN A 480 10.08 -11.22 18.41
N GLU A 481 9.11 -10.83 19.23
CA GLU A 481 7.96 -10.05 18.76
C GLU A 481 8.40 -8.69 18.19
N PHE A 482 9.41 -8.02 18.76
CA PHE A 482 9.92 -6.74 18.26
C PHE A 482 10.43 -6.77 16.81
N SER A 483 10.92 -7.91 16.33
CA SER A 483 11.49 -8.04 14.99
C SER A 483 10.49 -7.77 13.86
N SER A 484 9.21 -8.11 14.08
CA SER A 484 8.13 -7.93 13.10
C SER A 484 7.45 -6.56 13.18
N LEU A 485 7.40 -5.96 14.37
CA LEU A 485 6.65 -4.72 14.63
C LEU A 485 7.04 -3.55 13.72
N PHE A 486 8.33 -3.34 13.46
CA PHE A 486 8.76 -2.19 12.66
C PHE A 486 8.27 -2.29 11.21
N SER A 487 8.40 -3.46 10.61
CA SER A 487 7.95 -3.72 9.23
C SER A 487 6.45 -3.52 9.11
N ASP A 488 5.69 -4.05 10.07
CA ASP A 488 4.23 -4.02 10.00
C ASP A 488 3.64 -2.64 10.32
N VAL A 489 4.28 -1.87 11.20
CA VAL A 489 3.98 -0.45 11.41
C VAL A 489 4.23 0.34 10.12
N MET A 490 5.35 0.11 9.43
CA MET A 490 5.66 0.82 8.18
C MET A 490 4.65 0.48 7.06
N LYS A 491 4.27 -0.79 6.92
CA LYS A 491 3.20 -1.19 5.99
C LYS A 491 1.88 -0.49 6.30
N THR A 492 1.49 -0.46 7.57
CA THR A 492 0.25 0.18 8.02
C THR A 492 0.27 1.69 7.77
N ILE A 493 1.41 2.35 8.00
CA ILE A 493 1.61 3.75 7.65
C ILE A 493 1.45 3.94 6.14
N GLY A 494 2.01 3.05 5.31
CA GLY A 494 1.84 3.06 3.85
C GLY A 494 0.37 3.02 3.42
N SER A 495 -0.40 2.02 3.89
CA SER A 495 -1.84 1.90 3.60
C SER A 495 -2.63 3.10 4.11
N SER A 496 -2.32 3.59 5.32
CA SER A 496 -3.02 4.72 5.91
C SER A 496 -2.90 6.02 5.12
N ARG A 497 -1.77 6.23 4.42
CA ARG A 497 -1.57 7.43 3.59
C ARG A 497 -2.60 7.50 2.47
N LYS A 498 -2.86 6.38 1.79
CA LYS A 498 -3.83 6.32 0.68
C LYS A 498 -5.24 6.65 1.16
N VAL A 499 -5.65 6.09 2.28
CA VAL A 499 -6.98 6.33 2.89
C VAL A 499 -7.12 7.77 3.37
N ILE A 500 -6.14 8.29 4.08
CA ILE A 500 -6.13 9.67 4.59
C ILE A 500 -6.08 10.68 3.43
N HIS A 501 -5.36 10.37 2.35
CA HIS A 501 -5.33 11.21 1.17
C HIS A 501 -6.73 11.37 0.57
N ILE A 502 -7.47 10.28 0.35
CA ILE A 502 -8.85 10.35 -0.14
C ILE A 502 -9.76 11.11 0.84
N MET A 503 -9.68 10.79 2.14
CA MET A 503 -10.56 11.44 3.13
C MET A 503 -10.35 12.96 3.25
N ASN A 504 -9.16 13.47 2.91
CA ASN A 504 -8.85 14.89 2.94
C ASN A 504 -8.80 15.52 1.55
N ARG A 505 -9.03 14.76 0.47
CA ARG A 505 -9.06 15.31 -0.89
C ARG A 505 -10.31 16.18 -1.00
N ILE A 506 -10.09 17.47 -1.26
CA ILE A 506 -11.14 18.42 -1.59
C ILE A 506 -11.36 18.27 -3.10
N PRO A 507 -12.58 17.96 -3.57
CA PRO A 507 -12.87 17.87 -4.99
C PRO A 507 -12.69 19.23 -5.67
N GLU A 508 -12.33 19.24 -6.95
CA GLU A 508 -12.25 20.49 -7.72
C GLU A 508 -13.63 21.09 -7.95
N LEU A 509 -14.62 20.22 -8.17
CA LEU A 509 -16.03 20.57 -8.21
C LEU A 509 -16.70 20.14 -6.92
N ASP A 510 -16.95 21.10 -6.03
CA ASP A 510 -17.66 20.85 -4.78
C ASP A 510 -19.17 20.98 -4.99
N TYR A 511 -19.87 19.85 -4.90
CA TYR A 511 -21.32 19.75 -5.08
C TYR A 511 -22.12 20.40 -3.93
N GLU A 512 -21.49 20.78 -2.81
CA GLU A 512 -22.16 21.42 -1.67
C GLU A 512 -22.12 22.97 -1.71
N VAL A 513 -21.47 23.58 -2.70
CA VAL A 513 -21.32 25.06 -2.78
C VAL A 513 -22.59 25.74 -3.30
N GLY A 514 -23.32 25.11 -4.20
CA GLY A 514 -24.56 25.65 -4.75
C GLY A 514 -25.66 25.72 -3.70
N SER A 515 -26.35 26.86 -3.60
CA SER A 515 -27.43 27.05 -2.60
C SER A 515 -28.72 27.60 -3.19
N GLU A 516 -28.70 27.99 -4.47
CA GLU A 516 -29.86 28.56 -5.13
C GLU A 516 -30.82 27.47 -5.62
N ASN A 517 -32.12 27.67 -5.39
CA ASN A 517 -33.19 26.80 -5.86
C ASN A 517 -34.14 27.56 -6.80
N PRO A 518 -33.67 28.00 -7.98
CA PRO A 518 -34.49 28.79 -8.89
C PRO A 518 -35.64 27.97 -9.48
N ASP A 519 -36.74 28.63 -9.82
CA ASP A 519 -37.78 28.03 -10.65
C ASP A 519 -37.28 27.90 -12.08
N VAL A 520 -37.12 26.66 -12.53
CA VAL A 520 -36.54 26.34 -13.85
C VAL A 520 -37.64 26.30 -14.90
N VAL A 521 -37.53 27.17 -15.91
CA VAL A 521 -38.34 27.16 -17.13
C VAL A 521 -37.66 26.28 -18.19
N GLY A 522 -36.32 26.24 -18.20
CA GLY A 522 -35.52 25.35 -19.03
C GLY A 522 -34.82 26.04 -20.20
N ASN A 523 -34.45 27.31 -20.07
CA ASN A 523 -33.57 28.01 -21.02
C ASN A 523 -32.10 27.70 -20.71
N ILE A 524 -31.32 27.23 -21.67
CA ILE A 524 -29.90 26.88 -21.46
C ILE A 524 -29.02 27.72 -22.40
N ILE A 525 -27.99 28.35 -21.82
CA ILE A 525 -27.04 29.18 -22.57
C ILE A 525 -25.61 28.73 -22.24
N PHE A 526 -24.85 28.40 -23.28
CA PHE A 526 -23.41 28.23 -23.25
C PHE A 526 -22.77 29.53 -23.75
N GLU A 527 -21.89 30.14 -22.95
CA GLU A 527 -21.19 31.38 -23.30
C GLU A 527 -19.67 31.13 -23.38
N ASN A 528 -19.15 31.07 -24.62
CA ASN A 528 -17.72 30.91 -24.94
C ASN A 528 -17.03 29.80 -24.14
N VAL A 529 -17.65 28.62 -24.08
CA VAL A 529 -17.18 27.52 -23.24
C VAL A 529 -15.98 26.81 -23.88
N GLU A 530 -14.88 26.70 -23.13
CA GLU A 530 -13.68 25.93 -23.48
C GLU A 530 -13.46 24.80 -22.48
N PHE A 531 -13.02 23.64 -22.97
CA PHE A 531 -12.84 22.46 -22.12
C PHE A 531 -11.92 21.39 -22.73
N ALA A 532 -10.99 20.92 -21.90
CA ALA A 532 -10.20 19.72 -22.09
C ALA A 532 -10.40 18.76 -20.91
N TYR A 533 -10.41 17.45 -21.18
CA TYR A 533 -10.51 16.44 -20.11
C TYR A 533 -9.24 16.44 -19.25
N PRO A 534 -9.34 16.24 -17.92
CA PRO A 534 -8.16 16.22 -17.03
C PRO A 534 -7.12 15.15 -17.38
N THR A 535 -7.56 14.01 -17.91
CA THR A 535 -6.71 12.93 -18.42
C THR A 535 -5.94 13.29 -19.70
N ARG A 536 -6.30 14.40 -20.37
CA ARG A 536 -5.66 14.84 -21.62
C ARG A 536 -5.69 16.37 -21.77
N LYS A 537 -4.96 17.07 -20.90
CA LYS A 537 -4.97 18.55 -20.81
C LYS A 537 -4.52 19.27 -22.09
N THR A 538 -3.66 18.64 -22.89
CA THR A 538 -3.13 19.23 -24.13
C THR A 538 -4.12 19.24 -25.29
N ALA A 539 -5.16 18.39 -25.25
CA ALA A 539 -6.14 18.27 -26.32
C ALA A 539 -7.44 18.99 -25.96
N ASN A 540 -7.58 20.25 -26.40
CA ASN A 540 -8.82 21.00 -26.19
C ASN A 540 -9.96 20.42 -27.04
N ILE A 541 -11.06 20.01 -26.39
CA ILE A 541 -12.20 19.37 -27.04
C ILE A 541 -13.25 20.41 -27.45
N LEU A 542 -13.45 21.44 -26.62
CA LEU A 542 -14.36 22.56 -26.90
C LEU A 542 -13.56 23.86 -27.03
N ASN A 543 -13.78 24.59 -28.13
CA ASN A 543 -13.02 25.79 -28.51
C ASN A 543 -13.96 27.01 -28.55
N GLY A 544 -14.39 27.49 -27.39
CA GLY A 544 -15.17 28.73 -27.27
C GLY A 544 -16.61 28.56 -27.77
N ILE A 545 -17.27 27.47 -27.40
CA ILE A 545 -18.62 27.17 -27.90
C ILE A 545 -19.67 28.11 -27.29
N SER A 546 -20.49 28.71 -28.15
CA SER A 546 -21.63 29.54 -27.76
C SER A 546 -22.92 29.00 -28.37
N LEU A 547 -23.89 28.65 -27.54
CA LEU A 547 -25.14 27.99 -27.94
C LEU A 547 -26.27 28.41 -27.01
N SER A 548 -27.44 28.74 -27.57
CA SER A 548 -28.65 29.06 -26.82
C SER A 548 -29.78 28.09 -27.17
N ILE A 549 -30.44 27.55 -26.14
CA ILE A 549 -31.49 26.54 -26.23
C ILE A 549 -32.73 27.08 -25.53
N GLU A 550 -33.74 27.43 -26.32
CA GLU A 550 -34.98 28.04 -25.85
C GLU A 550 -35.87 27.04 -25.08
N PRO A 551 -36.65 27.52 -24.08
CA PRO A 551 -37.57 26.67 -23.34
C PRO A 551 -38.58 25.92 -24.21
N GLY A 552 -38.80 24.64 -23.91
CA GLY A 552 -39.81 23.81 -24.58
C GLY A 552 -39.47 23.44 -26.02
N LYS A 553 -38.27 23.80 -26.51
CA LYS A 553 -37.78 23.43 -27.84
C LYS A 553 -36.90 22.19 -27.79
N THR A 554 -36.91 21.45 -28.89
CA THR A 554 -36.00 20.31 -29.12
C THR A 554 -34.82 20.76 -29.96
N VAL A 555 -33.61 20.67 -29.40
CA VAL A 555 -32.36 20.98 -30.10
C VAL A 555 -31.56 19.70 -30.34
N ALA A 556 -31.23 19.42 -31.60
CA ALA A 556 -30.37 18.30 -31.98
C ALA A 556 -28.91 18.74 -32.12
N LEU A 557 -28.00 18.03 -31.46
CA LEU A 557 -26.55 18.17 -31.60
C LEU A 557 -26.05 17.16 -32.63
N VAL A 558 -25.48 17.65 -33.73
CA VAL A 558 -25.04 16.84 -34.88
C VAL A 558 -23.58 17.14 -35.20
N GLY A 559 -22.82 16.13 -35.62
CA GLY A 559 -21.43 16.32 -36.02
C GLY A 559 -20.64 15.01 -36.02
N PRO A 560 -19.42 15.00 -36.58
CA PRO A 560 -18.53 13.84 -36.51
C PRO A 560 -18.27 13.35 -35.08
N SER A 561 -17.91 12.08 -34.93
CA SER A 561 -17.47 11.51 -33.64
C SER A 561 -16.18 12.19 -33.16
N GLY A 562 -16.07 12.44 -31.86
CA GLY A 562 -14.89 13.08 -31.26
C GLY A 562 -14.91 14.62 -31.22
N ASN A 563 -15.92 15.29 -31.79
CA ASN A 563 -16.00 16.76 -31.83
C ASN A 563 -16.69 17.41 -30.62
N GLY A 564 -16.87 16.69 -29.50
CA GLY A 564 -17.35 17.29 -28.24
C GLY A 564 -18.86 17.27 -27.96
N LYS A 565 -19.67 16.54 -28.74
CA LYS A 565 -21.13 16.42 -28.50
C LYS A 565 -21.47 15.88 -27.10
N SER A 566 -20.92 14.71 -26.75
CA SER A 566 -21.11 14.10 -25.42
C SER A 566 -20.43 14.93 -24.33
N THR A 567 -19.36 15.65 -24.64
CA THR A 567 -18.69 16.57 -23.70
C THR A 567 -19.62 17.71 -23.26
N LEU A 568 -20.44 18.26 -24.16
CA LEU A 568 -21.46 19.26 -23.76
C LEU A 568 -22.47 18.69 -22.77
N VAL A 569 -22.88 17.44 -22.96
CA VAL A 569 -23.75 16.74 -22.03
C VAL A 569 -23.07 16.52 -20.69
N SER A 570 -21.80 16.10 -20.68
CA SER A 570 -21.01 15.94 -19.46
C SER A 570 -20.88 17.25 -18.66
N LEU A 571 -20.64 18.38 -19.35
CA LEU A 571 -20.59 19.70 -18.70
C LEU A 571 -21.95 20.14 -18.17
N LEU A 572 -23.02 19.93 -18.95
CA LEU A 572 -24.38 20.25 -18.52
C LEU A 572 -24.85 19.35 -17.37
N GLN A 573 -24.31 18.14 -17.22
CA GLN A 573 -24.57 17.28 -16.07
C GLN A 573 -23.68 17.58 -14.85
N LEU A 574 -22.87 18.66 -14.88
CA LEU A 574 -21.92 18.98 -13.81
C LEU A 574 -20.98 17.81 -13.48
N PHE A 575 -20.63 16.99 -14.47
CA PHE A 575 -19.56 16.00 -14.31
C PHE A 575 -18.18 16.66 -14.32
N TYR A 576 -18.07 17.76 -15.07
CA TYR A 576 -16.87 18.59 -15.12
C TYR A 576 -17.25 20.07 -15.17
N SER A 577 -16.30 20.92 -14.81
CA SER A 577 -16.40 22.37 -14.97
C SER A 577 -15.70 22.84 -16.25
N PRO A 578 -16.25 23.85 -16.94
CA PRO A 578 -15.56 24.45 -18.08
C PRO A 578 -14.27 25.15 -17.61
N GLN A 579 -13.23 25.16 -18.45
CA GLN A 579 -11.96 25.85 -18.17
C GLN A 579 -12.07 27.36 -18.36
N SER A 580 -12.87 27.77 -19.37
CA SER A 580 -13.22 29.16 -19.66
C SER A 580 -14.68 29.23 -20.11
N GLY A 581 -15.28 30.41 -20.00
CA GLY A 581 -16.71 30.62 -20.27
C GLY A 581 -17.61 30.17 -19.12
N ARG A 582 -18.92 30.14 -19.36
CA ARG A 582 -19.92 29.72 -18.37
C ARG A 582 -21.15 29.10 -19.02
N ILE A 583 -21.86 28.29 -18.24
CA ILE A 583 -23.12 27.65 -18.62
C ILE A 583 -24.20 28.19 -17.68
N LEU A 584 -25.29 28.68 -18.25
CA LEU A 584 -26.39 29.32 -17.54
C LEU A 584 -27.67 28.50 -17.74
N LEU A 585 -28.41 28.26 -16.66
CA LEU A 585 -29.78 27.75 -16.67
C LEU A 585 -30.71 28.88 -16.22
N ASP A 586 -31.58 29.34 -17.11
CA ASP A 586 -32.50 30.47 -16.90
C ASP A 586 -31.78 31.74 -16.38
N GLY A 587 -30.55 31.96 -16.83
CA GLY A 587 -29.71 33.10 -16.46
C GLY A 587 -28.82 32.89 -15.23
N THR A 588 -28.99 31.78 -14.50
CA THR A 588 -28.19 31.44 -13.31
C THR A 588 -27.05 30.49 -13.69
N PRO A 589 -25.79 30.75 -13.31
CA PRO A 589 -24.69 29.80 -13.49
C PRO A 589 -25.00 28.45 -12.85
N ILE A 590 -24.83 27.37 -13.60
CA ILE A 590 -25.20 26.02 -13.13
C ILE A 590 -24.44 25.59 -11.87
N GLN A 591 -23.25 26.15 -11.62
CA GLN A 591 -22.45 25.87 -10.41
C GLN A 591 -23.00 26.54 -9.14
N GLN A 592 -23.89 27.53 -9.25
CA GLN A 592 -24.47 28.25 -8.11
C GLN A 592 -25.79 27.61 -7.62
N ILE A 593 -26.39 26.75 -8.46
CA ILE A 593 -27.62 26.03 -8.16
C ILE A 593 -27.30 24.84 -7.25
N ASP A 594 -28.15 24.59 -6.26
CA ASP A 594 -28.03 23.38 -5.42
C ASP A 594 -28.02 22.12 -6.28
N HIS A 595 -27.04 21.24 -6.06
CA HIS A 595 -26.82 20.06 -6.90
C HIS A 595 -28.04 19.12 -6.91
N ARG A 596 -28.70 18.91 -5.75
CA ARG A 596 -29.88 18.04 -5.67
C ARG A 596 -31.04 18.65 -6.45
N HIS A 597 -31.30 19.93 -6.28
CA HIS A 597 -32.34 20.66 -7.03
C HIS A 597 -32.05 20.64 -8.53
N TYR A 598 -30.82 20.91 -8.96
CA TYR A 598 -30.41 20.88 -10.36
C TYR A 598 -30.75 19.54 -11.04
N HIS A 599 -30.39 18.41 -10.43
CA HIS A 599 -30.68 17.06 -10.93
C HIS A 599 -32.12 16.57 -10.67
N THR A 600 -32.99 17.40 -10.09
CA THR A 600 -34.45 17.18 -10.21
C THR A 600 -35.03 17.85 -11.44
N LYS A 601 -34.42 18.94 -11.92
CA LYS A 601 -34.90 19.71 -13.08
C LYS A 601 -34.29 19.24 -14.39
N ILE A 602 -33.11 18.64 -14.37
CA ILE A 602 -32.42 18.10 -15.55
C ILE A 602 -32.25 16.59 -15.41
N ALA A 603 -32.65 15.84 -16.43
CA ALA A 603 -32.46 14.39 -16.47
C ALA A 603 -31.73 13.94 -17.74
N LEU A 604 -30.87 12.94 -17.59
CA LEU A 604 -30.12 12.32 -18.69
C LEU A 604 -30.63 10.90 -18.95
N VAL A 605 -30.87 10.59 -20.20
CA VAL A 605 -31.00 9.21 -20.71
C VAL A 605 -29.76 8.93 -21.56
N ALA A 606 -28.84 8.14 -21.00
CA ALA A 606 -27.58 7.79 -21.65
C ALA A 606 -27.77 6.76 -22.77
N GLN A 607 -26.77 6.66 -23.66
CA GLN A 607 -26.73 5.69 -24.76
C GLN A 607 -26.80 4.25 -24.26
N GLU A 608 -25.99 3.91 -23.26
CA GLU A 608 -25.98 2.61 -22.59
C GLU A 608 -26.42 2.78 -21.13
N PRO A 609 -27.73 2.70 -20.83
CA PRO A 609 -28.21 2.88 -19.47
C PRO A 609 -27.78 1.73 -18.58
N THR A 610 -27.19 2.10 -17.43
CA THR A 610 -26.85 1.13 -16.39
C THR A 610 -27.99 0.98 -15.39
N LEU A 611 -28.45 -0.26 -15.18
CA LEU A 611 -29.37 -0.62 -14.11
C LEU A 611 -28.58 -1.17 -12.92
N PHE A 612 -28.98 -0.79 -11.71
CA PHE A 612 -28.41 -1.32 -10.48
C PHE A 612 -28.95 -2.71 -10.18
N SER A 613 -28.15 -3.52 -9.48
CA SER A 613 -28.58 -4.80 -8.92
C SER A 613 -29.74 -4.55 -7.96
N GLY A 614 -30.93 -5.01 -8.31
CA GLY A 614 -32.17 -4.72 -7.61
C GLY A 614 -33.38 -5.04 -8.46
N THR A 615 -34.57 -4.69 -7.98
CA THR A 615 -35.83 -4.85 -8.73
C THR A 615 -36.03 -3.75 -9.76
N ILE A 616 -36.94 -3.95 -10.71
CA ILE A 616 -37.34 -2.89 -11.66
C ILE A 616 -37.91 -1.69 -10.89
N ARG A 617 -38.73 -1.93 -9.86
CA ARG A 617 -39.25 -0.91 -8.94
C ARG A 617 -38.14 -0.04 -8.35
N GLU A 618 -37.14 -0.66 -7.70
CA GLU A 618 -36.00 0.05 -7.10
C GLU A 618 -35.20 0.85 -8.13
N ASN A 619 -35.09 0.32 -9.35
CA ASN A 619 -34.42 1.00 -10.44
C ASN A 619 -35.21 2.21 -10.96
N ILE A 620 -36.54 2.20 -10.95
CA ILE A 620 -37.36 3.36 -11.37
C ILE A 620 -37.35 4.44 -10.27
N LEU A 621 -37.47 4.05 -9.01
CA LEU A 621 -37.52 4.93 -7.84
C LEU A 621 -36.14 5.40 -7.36
N TYR A 622 -35.08 5.16 -8.14
CA TYR A 622 -33.71 5.43 -7.72
C TYR A 622 -33.48 6.91 -7.39
N GLY A 623 -33.13 7.18 -6.12
CA GLY A 623 -32.86 8.52 -5.60
C GLY A 623 -34.12 9.36 -5.35
N ILE A 624 -35.29 8.74 -5.19
CA ILE A 624 -36.52 9.38 -4.72
C ILE A 624 -36.82 8.90 -3.29
N GLU A 625 -37.06 9.84 -2.37
CA GLU A 625 -37.37 9.53 -0.97
C GLU A 625 -38.86 9.25 -0.74
N ASP A 626 -39.76 10.00 -1.38
CA ASP A 626 -41.22 9.95 -1.17
C ASP A 626 -42.01 9.50 -2.42
N GLY A 627 -41.49 8.53 -3.17
CA GLY A 627 -42.11 8.09 -4.43
C GLY A 627 -43.33 7.21 -4.19
N THR A 628 -44.48 7.58 -4.76
CA THR A 628 -45.71 6.77 -4.67
C THR A 628 -45.76 5.71 -5.77
N ASP A 629 -46.52 4.63 -5.53
CA ASP A 629 -46.77 3.60 -6.55
C ASP A 629 -47.51 4.19 -7.77
N ASP A 630 -48.36 5.19 -7.55
CA ASP A 630 -49.08 5.89 -8.62
C ASP A 630 -48.11 6.69 -9.52
N ASP A 631 -47.10 7.35 -8.93
CA ASP A 631 -46.05 8.03 -9.70
C ASP A 631 -45.26 7.05 -10.55
N MET A 632 -44.88 5.90 -9.96
CA MET A 632 -44.18 4.83 -10.67
C MET A 632 -45.02 4.29 -11.84
N MET A 633 -46.31 4.03 -11.63
CA MET A 633 -47.22 3.54 -12.66
C MET A 633 -47.37 4.55 -13.80
N ARG A 634 -47.60 5.83 -13.48
CA ARG A 634 -47.70 6.91 -14.47
C ARG A 634 -46.47 6.99 -15.36
N VAL A 635 -45.26 7.01 -14.78
CA VAL A 635 -44.04 7.07 -15.61
C VAL A 635 -43.76 5.77 -16.34
N SER A 636 -44.17 4.63 -15.79
CA SER A 636 -44.03 3.33 -16.45
C SER A 636 -44.91 3.23 -17.68
N GLU A 637 -46.12 3.80 -17.65
CA GLU A 637 -46.99 3.89 -18.82
C GLU A 637 -46.44 4.87 -19.86
N MET A 638 -45.97 6.04 -19.43
CA MET A 638 -45.32 7.01 -20.32
C MET A 638 -44.11 6.42 -21.06
N ALA A 639 -43.32 5.61 -20.36
CA ALA A 639 -42.11 4.98 -20.88
C ALA A 639 -42.34 3.60 -21.54
N ASN A 640 -43.59 3.14 -21.67
CA ASN A 640 -43.95 1.80 -22.17
C ASN A 640 -43.26 0.65 -21.39
N VAL A 641 -42.98 0.85 -20.09
CA VAL A 641 -42.43 -0.16 -19.18
C VAL A 641 -43.52 -1.11 -18.69
N HIS A 642 -44.70 -0.58 -18.37
CA HIS A 642 -45.79 -1.35 -17.77
C HIS A 642 -46.21 -2.56 -18.62
N GLU A 643 -46.17 -2.44 -19.94
CA GLU A 643 -46.64 -3.47 -20.86
C GLU A 643 -45.82 -4.76 -20.80
N PHE A 644 -44.49 -4.67 -20.70
CA PHE A 644 -43.64 -5.86 -20.62
C PHE A 644 -43.48 -6.34 -19.17
N VAL A 645 -43.48 -5.43 -18.21
CA VAL A 645 -43.38 -5.77 -16.78
C VAL A 645 -44.61 -6.54 -16.32
N SER A 646 -45.80 -6.17 -16.78
CA SER A 646 -47.05 -6.89 -16.44
C SER A 646 -47.10 -8.33 -16.98
N LYS A 647 -46.27 -8.64 -17.98
CA LYS A 647 -46.13 -9.99 -18.55
C LYS A 647 -45.07 -10.83 -17.80
N MET A 648 -44.29 -10.23 -16.91
CA MET A 648 -43.28 -10.93 -16.10
C MET A 648 -43.92 -11.56 -14.86
N GLU A 649 -43.45 -12.75 -14.48
CA GLU A 649 -43.98 -13.52 -13.33
C GLU A 649 -43.97 -12.73 -12.02
N LYS A 650 -42.94 -11.90 -11.79
CA LYS A 650 -42.77 -11.08 -10.58
C LYS A 650 -43.13 -9.61 -10.79
N GLY A 651 -43.67 -9.24 -11.94
CA GLY A 651 -44.00 -7.85 -12.25
C GLY A 651 -42.82 -6.90 -11.99
N TYR A 652 -43.09 -5.80 -11.27
CA TYR A 652 -42.10 -4.78 -10.91
C TYR A 652 -41.03 -5.26 -9.93
N ASP A 653 -41.26 -6.38 -9.24
CA ASP A 653 -40.30 -6.97 -8.30
C ASP A 653 -39.34 -7.95 -9.01
N THR A 654 -39.39 -8.01 -10.34
CA THR A 654 -38.41 -8.74 -11.16
C THR A 654 -37.02 -8.12 -11.00
N THR A 655 -36.01 -8.95 -10.76
CA THR A 655 -34.62 -8.51 -10.62
C THR A 655 -34.00 -8.18 -11.97
N CYS A 656 -33.21 -7.10 -12.05
CA CYS A 656 -32.50 -6.71 -13.28
C CYS A 656 -31.16 -7.47 -13.47
N GLY A 657 -30.60 -8.02 -12.39
CA GLY A 657 -29.24 -8.55 -12.36
C GLY A 657 -28.16 -7.45 -12.37
N GLU A 658 -26.89 -7.85 -12.19
CA GLU A 658 -25.76 -6.91 -12.20
C GLU A 658 -25.68 -6.18 -13.54
N LYS A 659 -25.61 -4.84 -13.53
CA LYS A 659 -25.66 -3.98 -14.73
C LYS A 659 -26.84 -4.27 -15.67
N GLY A 660 -27.92 -4.82 -15.14
CA GLY A 660 -29.12 -5.14 -15.90
C GLY A 660 -28.99 -6.33 -16.85
N VAL A 661 -28.01 -7.23 -16.70
CA VAL A 661 -27.75 -8.33 -17.67
C VAL A 661 -28.98 -9.19 -18.00
N GLN A 662 -30.01 -9.23 -17.14
CA GLN A 662 -31.25 -9.98 -17.37
C GLN A 662 -32.27 -9.26 -18.27
N MET A 663 -32.01 -8.01 -18.66
CA MET A 663 -32.91 -7.18 -19.46
C MET A 663 -32.38 -6.96 -20.87
N SER A 664 -33.27 -6.95 -21.88
CA SER A 664 -32.89 -6.57 -23.24
C SER A 664 -32.49 -5.10 -23.32
N GLY A 665 -31.72 -4.70 -24.34
CA GLY A 665 -31.31 -3.30 -24.53
C GLY A 665 -32.51 -2.34 -24.52
N GLY A 666 -33.59 -2.69 -25.22
CA GLY A 666 -34.81 -1.87 -25.28
C GLY A 666 -35.53 -1.77 -23.94
N GLN A 667 -35.56 -2.86 -23.16
CA GLN A 667 -36.11 -2.84 -21.81
C GLN A 667 -35.29 -1.96 -20.87
N LYS A 668 -33.95 -2.05 -20.92
CA LYS A 668 -33.08 -1.17 -20.13
C LYS A 668 -33.33 0.30 -20.45
N GLN A 669 -33.45 0.63 -21.73
CA GLN A 669 -33.73 2.00 -22.18
C GLN A 669 -35.05 2.52 -21.63
N ARG A 670 -36.12 1.75 -21.74
CA ARG A 670 -37.45 2.14 -21.22
C ARG A 670 -37.44 2.33 -19.70
N ILE A 671 -36.76 1.45 -18.96
CA ILE A 671 -36.60 1.60 -17.50
C ILE A 671 -35.80 2.87 -17.17
N ALA A 672 -34.74 3.18 -17.91
CA ALA A 672 -33.97 4.40 -17.73
C ALA A 672 -34.77 5.67 -18.06
N ILE A 673 -35.62 5.62 -19.08
CA ILE A 673 -36.56 6.70 -19.39
C ILE A 673 -37.54 6.90 -18.22
N ALA A 674 -38.16 5.84 -17.71
CA ALA A 674 -39.02 5.94 -16.53
C ALA A 674 -38.31 6.54 -15.31
N ARG A 675 -37.05 6.12 -15.04
CA ARG A 675 -36.18 6.68 -13.99
C ARG A 675 -35.89 8.17 -14.20
N ALA A 676 -35.70 8.62 -15.43
CA ALA A 676 -35.50 10.03 -15.74
C ALA A 676 -36.78 10.85 -15.50
N LEU A 677 -37.94 10.31 -15.84
CA LEU A 677 -39.23 11.02 -15.80
C LEU A 677 -39.85 11.14 -14.42
N ILE A 678 -39.52 10.24 -13.49
CA ILE A 678 -40.16 10.21 -12.19
C ILE A 678 -39.91 11.47 -11.36
N ARG A 679 -38.83 12.20 -11.67
CA ARG A 679 -38.52 13.52 -11.08
C ARG A 679 -39.23 14.70 -11.77
N ASN A 680 -39.99 14.43 -12.83
CA ASN A 680 -40.64 15.41 -13.70
C ASN A 680 -39.68 16.56 -14.13
N PRO A 681 -38.60 16.24 -14.86
CA PRO A 681 -37.60 17.23 -15.26
C PRO A 681 -38.17 18.25 -16.26
N ARG A 682 -37.60 19.46 -16.22
CA ARG A 682 -37.87 20.57 -17.18
C ARG A 682 -36.99 20.48 -18.41
N VAL A 683 -35.78 19.93 -18.24
CA VAL A 683 -34.82 19.68 -19.31
C VAL A 683 -34.55 18.18 -19.41
N LEU A 684 -34.69 17.62 -20.60
CA LEU A 684 -34.39 16.22 -20.89
C LEU A 684 -33.22 16.13 -21.87
N ILE A 685 -32.19 15.39 -21.50
CA ILE A 685 -31.04 15.11 -22.36
C ILE A 685 -31.12 13.67 -22.84
N LEU A 686 -31.06 13.47 -24.15
CA LEU A 686 -31.13 12.18 -24.81
C LEU A 686 -29.83 11.94 -25.59
N ASP A 687 -28.97 11.08 -25.08
CA ASP A 687 -27.72 10.70 -25.75
C ASP A 687 -27.90 9.38 -26.49
N GLU A 688 -28.07 9.43 -27.81
CA GLU A 688 -28.12 8.23 -28.68
C GLU A 688 -29.05 7.09 -28.21
N ALA A 689 -30.15 7.43 -27.53
CA ALA A 689 -31.00 6.46 -26.81
C ALA A 689 -31.64 5.35 -27.68
N THR A 690 -31.50 5.40 -29.00
CA THR A 690 -32.06 4.42 -29.95
C THR A 690 -31.00 3.70 -30.79
N SER A 691 -29.70 3.99 -30.67
CA SER A 691 -28.69 3.50 -31.64
C SER A 691 -28.40 1.99 -31.57
N ALA A 692 -28.62 1.34 -30.42
CA ALA A 692 -28.30 -0.08 -30.21
C ALA A 692 -29.54 -1.01 -30.10
N LEU A 693 -30.69 -0.61 -30.65
CA LEU A 693 -31.97 -1.33 -30.52
C LEU A 693 -32.42 -1.98 -31.82
N ASP A 694 -33.13 -3.11 -31.69
CA ASP A 694 -33.91 -3.70 -32.78
C ASP A 694 -35.09 -2.79 -33.17
N ALA A 695 -35.63 -2.95 -34.38
CA ALA A 695 -36.61 -2.02 -34.95
C ALA A 695 -37.92 -1.91 -34.12
N GLU A 696 -38.37 -3.01 -33.51
CA GLU A 696 -39.58 -3.02 -32.66
C GLU A 696 -39.32 -2.27 -31.35
N SER A 697 -38.23 -2.62 -30.65
CA SER A 697 -37.79 -1.91 -29.45
C SER A 697 -37.54 -0.43 -29.71
N GLU A 698 -36.95 -0.08 -30.86
CA GLU A 698 -36.70 1.28 -31.27
C GLU A 698 -37.99 2.08 -31.41
N SER A 699 -38.99 1.54 -32.10
CA SER A 699 -40.28 2.21 -32.29
C SER A 699 -40.93 2.52 -30.94
N MET A 700 -40.93 1.54 -30.04
CA MET A 700 -41.48 1.68 -28.68
C MET A 700 -40.74 2.71 -27.83
N VAL A 701 -39.40 2.73 -27.90
CA VAL A 701 -38.57 3.73 -27.19
C VAL A 701 -38.78 5.12 -27.78
N GLN A 702 -38.83 5.25 -29.11
CA GLN A 702 -39.05 6.54 -29.77
C GLN A 702 -40.43 7.11 -29.44
N GLU A 703 -41.46 6.26 -29.36
CA GLU A 703 -42.79 6.68 -28.94
C GLU A 703 -42.78 7.22 -27.50
N ALA A 704 -42.13 6.50 -26.57
CA ALA A 704 -41.93 6.97 -25.21
C ALA A 704 -41.22 8.33 -25.20
N LEU A 705 -40.08 8.48 -25.89
CA LEU A 705 -39.34 9.73 -25.99
C LEU A 705 -40.19 10.88 -26.54
N ASN A 706 -41.02 10.63 -27.56
CA ASN A 706 -41.91 11.65 -28.12
C ASN A 706 -42.99 12.11 -27.12
N ARG A 707 -43.56 11.19 -26.33
CA ARG A 707 -44.50 11.56 -25.25
C ARG A 707 -43.81 12.39 -24.18
N CYS A 708 -42.56 12.06 -23.87
CA CYS A 708 -41.75 12.73 -22.86
C CYS A 708 -41.27 14.12 -23.28
N ALA A 709 -40.97 14.30 -24.56
CA ALA A 709 -40.51 15.57 -25.11
C ALA A 709 -41.56 16.68 -25.07
N LYS A 710 -42.86 16.32 -25.02
CA LYS A 710 -43.93 17.30 -24.90
C LYS A 710 -43.77 18.09 -23.60
N GLU A 711 -43.80 19.42 -23.72
CA GLU A 711 -43.72 20.40 -22.62
C GLU A 711 -42.36 20.53 -21.91
N ARG A 712 -41.28 19.98 -22.50
CA ARG A 712 -39.93 20.03 -21.93
C ARG A 712 -38.93 20.58 -22.93
N THR A 713 -37.88 21.22 -22.44
CA THR A 713 -36.71 21.50 -23.28
C THR A 713 -35.97 20.19 -23.50
N VAL A 714 -35.67 19.85 -24.75
CA VAL A 714 -35.02 18.58 -25.07
C VAL A 714 -33.72 18.81 -25.82
N ILE A 715 -32.64 18.22 -25.33
CA ILE A 715 -31.35 18.19 -26.02
C ILE A 715 -31.10 16.77 -26.48
N VAL A 716 -30.92 16.58 -27.78
CA VAL A 716 -30.71 15.25 -28.36
C VAL A 716 -29.37 15.18 -29.06
N ILE A 717 -28.50 14.26 -28.66
CA ILE A 717 -27.35 13.86 -29.48
C ILE A 717 -27.85 12.85 -30.47
N ALA A 718 -27.92 13.25 -31.74
CA ALA A 718 -28.61 12.47 -32.76
C ALA A 718 -27.63 11.97 -33.83
N HIS A 719 -27.52 10.65 -33.94
CA HIS A 719 -26.86 9.97 -35.05
C HIS A 719 -27.86 9.45 -36.09
N ARG A 720 -29.17 9.49 -35.82
CA ARG A 720 -30.24 9.05 -36.73
C ARG A 720 -30.96 10.24 -37.36
N LEU A 721 -31.04 10.25 -38.69
CA LEU A 721 -31.69 11.32 -39.46
C LEU A 721 -33.15 11.57 -39.06
N SER A 722 -33.90 10.51 -38.71
CA SER A 722 -35.30 10.59 -38.28
C SER A 722 -35.49 11.45 -37.03
N THR A 723 -34.54 11.38 -36.10
CA THR A 723 -34.55 12.17 -34.85
C THR A 723 -34.09 13.60 -35.12
N VAL A 724 -33.06 13.78 -35.94
CA VAL A 724 -32.54 15.11 -36.33
C VAL A 724 -33.59 15.94 -37.06
N ARG A 725 -34.30 15.35 -38.04
CA ARG A 725 -35.28 16.06 -38.88
C ARG A 725 -36.47 16.61 -38.09
N ARG A 726 -36.79 16.01 -36.95
CA ARG A 726 -37.90 16.41 -36.07
C ARG A 726 -37.53 17.49 -35.06
N ALA A 727 -36.24 17.82 -34.91
CA ALA A 727 -35.81 18.85 -33.98
C ALA A 727 -36.24 20.24 -34.46
N ASP A 728 -36.63 21.11 -33.51
CA ASP A 728 -36.96 22.51 -33.80
C ASP A 728 -35.73 23.26 -34.33
N ARG A 729 -34.55 22.97 -33.76
CA ARG A 729 -33.26 23.48 -34.23
C ARG A 729 -32.19 22.40 -34.20
N ILE A 730 -31.23 22.53 -35.10
CA ILE A 730 -30.08 21.65 -35.21
C ILE A 730 -28.83 22.51 -35.02
N ALA A 731 -27.94 22.11 -34.12
CA ALA A 731 -26.63 22.71 -33.92
C ALA A 731 -25.56 21.73 -34.41
N VAL A 732 -24.80 22.15 -35.41
CA VAL A 732 -23.75 21.34 -36.02
C VAL A 732 -22.42 21.69 -35.37
N ILE A 733 -21.76 20.69 -34.79
CA ILE A 733 -20.53 20.84 -34.03
C ILE A 733 -19.36 20.25 -34.83
N GLU A 734 -18.37 21.10 -35.10
CA GLU A 734 -17.13 20.73 -35.77
C GLU A 734 -15.93 21.32 -35.03
N LYS A 735 -14.91 20.51 -34.77
CA LYS A 735 -13.67 20.95 -34.09
C LYS A 735 -13.93 21.74 -32.79
N GLY A 736 -14.97 21.36 -32.03
CA GLY A 736 -15.28 21.97 -30.74
C GLY A 736 -16.02 23.31 -30.79
N SER A 737 -16.54 23.74 -31.95
CA SER A 737 -17.37 24.95 -32.08
C SER A 737 -18.66 24.67 -32.87
N VAL A 738 -19.67 25.55 -32.72
CA VAL A 738 -20.91 25.48 -33.52
C VAL A 738 -20.63 26.13 -34.88
N THR A 739 -20.62 25.35 -35.95
CA THR A 739 -20.36 25.85 -37.32
C THR A 739 -21.63 26.24 -38.06
N GLU A 740 -22.74 25.52 -37.81
CA GLU A 740 -24.04 25.79 -38.43
C GLU A 740 -25.16 25.64 -37.40
N MET A 741 -26.20 26.46 -37.51
CA MET A 741 -27.39 26.34 -36.67
C MET A 741 -28.65 26.76 -37.41
N GLY A 742 -29.68 25.92 -37.44
CA GLY A 742 -30.91 26.20 -38.18
C GLY A 742 -31.93 25.06 -38.12
N THR A 743 -33.00 25.16 -38.90
CA THR A 743 -33.92 24.04 -39.11
C THR A 743 -33.33 23.04 -40.11
N HIS A 744 -33.89 21.83 -40.19
CA HIS A 744 -33.48 20.84 -41.19
C HIS A 744 -33.49 21.42 -42.61
N ASP A 745 -34.59 22.08 -42.98
CA ASP A 745 -34.77 22.61 -44.34
C ASP A 745 -33.81 23.77 -44.64
N ASP A 746 -33.44 24.56 -43.63
CA ASP A 746 -32.47 25.65 -43.80
C ASP A 746 -31.05 25.14 -44.01
N LEU A 747 -30.63 24.16 -43.21
CA LEU A 747 -29.30 23.57 -43.31
C LEU A 747 -29.13 22.75 -44.60
N MET A 748 -30.21 22.14 -45.12
CA MET A 748 -30.18 21.41 -46.40
C MET A 748 -30.03 22.32 -47.63
N LYS A 749 -30.35 23.62 -47.54
CA LYS A 749 -30.14 24.58 -48.64
C LYS A 749 -28.66 24.84 -48.88
N ASN A 750 -27.83 24.79 -47.84
CA ASN A 750 -26.39 25.00 -47.94
C ASN A 750 -25.68 23.72 -48.39
N ARG A 751 -25.49 23.56 -49.70
CA ARG A 751 -24.88 22.36 -50.30
C ARG A 751 -23.42 22.15 -49.90
N ASP A 752 -22.71 23.21 -49.52
CA ASP A 752 -21.33 23.14 -49.05
C ASP A 752 -21.22 22.90 -47.54
N GLY A 753 -22.34 23.01 -46.82
CA GLY A 753 -22.43 22.84 -45.38
C GLY A 753 -22.10 21.42 -44.90
N LEU A 754 -21.55 21.33 -43.69
CA LEU A 754 -21.23 20.06 -43.04
C LEU A 754 -22.50 19.25 -42.79
N TYR A 755 -23.62 19.89 -42.42
CA TYR A 755 -24.88 19.20 -42.23
C TYR A 755 -25.34 18.44 -43.48
N PHE A 756 -25.36 19.13 -44.62
CA PHE A 756 -25.74 18.55 -45.90
C PHE A 756 -24.87 17.35 -46.26
N LYS A 757 -23.55 17.45 -46.07
CA LYS A 757 -22.59 16.37 -46.30
C LYS A 757 -22.83 15.16 -45.38
N LEU A 758 -23.12 15.39 -44.10
CA LEU A 758 -23.44 14.32 -43.13
C LEU A 758 -24.73 13.59 -43.52
N VAL A 759 -25.78 14.34 -43.90
CA VAL A 759 -27.06 13.76 -44.34
C VAL A 759 -26.88 12.97 -45.64
N GLN A 760 -26.16 13.51 -46.62
CA GLN A 760 -25.89 12.81 -47.88
C GLN A 760 -25.11 11.52 -47.65
N LYS A 761 -24.11 11.53 -46.77
CA LYS A 761 -23.34 10.33 -46.42
C LYS A 761 -24.24 9.25 -45.80
N GLN A 762 -25.17 9.65 -44.93
CA GLN A 762 -26.10 8.73 -44.27
C GLN A 762 -27.20 8.19 -45.21
N LEU A 763 -27.60 8.96 -46.22
CA LEU A 763 -28.55 8.53 -47.26
C LEU A 763 -27.86 7.69 -48.36
N GLY A 764 -26.63 8.03 -48.72
CA GLY A 764 -25.84 7.35 -49.76
C GLY A 764 -25.44 5.93 -49.38
N THR A 765 -25.32 5.60 -48.09
CA THR A 765 -25.10 4.21 -47.64
C THR A 765 -26.30 3.28 -47.90
N ARG A 766 -27.45 3.81 -48.35
CA ARG A 766 -28.63 3.02 -48.75
C ARG A 766 -28.83 2.88 -50.26
N ILE A 767 -28.04 3.55 -51.10
CA ILE A 767 -28.28 3.61 -52.56
C ILE A 767 -27.35 2.64 -53.34
N ASP A 768 -26.25 2.17 -52.73
CA ASP A 768 -25.27 1.31 -53.42
C ASP A 768 -25.61 -0.22 -53.42
N GLU A 769 -26.83 -0.64 -53.03
CA GLU A 769 -27.26 -2.05 -53.07
C GLU A 769 -28.25 -2.40 -54.21
N GLU A 770 -28.65 -1.45 -55.07
CA GLU A 770 -29.60 -1.71 -56.18
C GLU A 770 -29.07 -1.40 -57.60
N GLU A 771 -27.76 -1.30 -57.81
CA GLU A 771 -27.20 -1.30 -59.18
C GLU A 771 -26.70 -2.71 -59.60
N GLU A 772 -27.49 -3.30 -60.50
CA GLU A 772 -27.26 -4.48 -61.32
C GLU A 772 -25.78 -4.81 -61.59
N LYS A 773 -25.33 -5.97 -61.10
CA LYS A 773 -24.21 -6.67 -61.73
C LYS A 773 -24.72 -7.45 -62.94
N PRO A 774 -24.19 -7.25 -64.16
CA PRO A 774 -24.49 -8.15 -65.26
C PRO A 774 -23.82 -9.49 -64.99
N ILE A 775 -24.61 -10.55 -65.07
CA ILE A 775 -24.15 -11.94 -65.09
C ILE A 775 -23.35 -12.13 -66.38
N VAL A 776 -22.04 -12.34 -66.27
CA VAL A 776 -21.22 -12.85 -67.38
C VAL A 776 -21.09 -14.36 -67.20
N VAL A 777 -21.45 -15.07 -68.27
CA VAL A 777 -21.49 -16.53 -68.46
C VAL A 777 -20.15 -17.20 -68.17
#